data_AF-A0A0W0S540-F1
#
_entry.id   AF-A0A0W0S540-F1
#
_cell.length_a   1.000
_cell.length_b   1.000
_cell.length_c   1.000
_cell.angle_alpha   90.00
_cell.angle_beta   90.00
_cell.angle_gamma   90.00
#
_symmetry.space_group_name_H-M   'P 1'
#
loop_
_entity.id
_entity.type
_entity.pdbx_description
1 polymer ?
#
loop_
_entity_poly.entity_id
_entity_poly.type
_entity_poly.pdbx_seq_one_letter_code
_entity_poly.pdbx_strand_id
1 'polypeptide(L)'
;MRSKPIQGFLPWILYFVISGSQYLSDEIAALSGLAAVIVFNLKNLRKKFLLDWATLVYFAFLSVMYWLPVGIWLNQYSYILSNVALAAIMWVSIFVKKPFTMQYAREEVDEFTEKTPIFKQINYAISSVWALALSLTAVDGFLESINIIPSSFVTDSILVLLIIIAIWFTEWFPDWYQGFLFRKFSKKKEDTTKNPYLQGNFAPVKDELFVDTLPIEGELPQDLLGIYMRNGPNPAFEPISYTYPLDGDGMLHAIYIHDGKANYRNRFVDTKGLIAEKKAGRALYGGIARPIPTDPKLIGKEGDPGPVKDGAFIHIIRHAQQYLALYESGPAYEVSAELKTIGEWCPQGGKRPFNVNAHTRLDPTTGELYAFTYNIQPPYLQYYVLNKEGKLSKNIPIDKSTSSMMHDFILTKNYLVFFDCPAIFDLSKLETGGNLLSWEPKLGVKIILVNRQTNQISSIETEPFFVYHFANGFEHDELLIIDYIRHEKLALQKDTTSSSVPPLLYRSIIDLNTKTVKHQQLDDHPVEFPRINDEKTSNPNRYIYIPTRTTGEQFNALLKYDLKKQTTLLHDFGKNAEIGEAVFIPNSSTTNEDDGHVALFVYDKVKNNSDFVLLNAQAFNEKPFARVKLPRRVPHGLHGSWIPGQW
;
A
#
# COMPACT_ATOMS: atom_id res chain seq x y z
N MET A 1 -4.05 9.00 -15.36
CA MET A 1 -3.40 8.55 -16.62
C MET A 1 -3.53 9.54 -17.77
N ARG A 2 -4.00 10.78 -17.55
CA ARG A 2 -4.10 11.78 -18.63
C ARG A 2 -2.71 12.34 -18.91
N SER A 3 -2.32 12.45 -20.17
CA SER A 3 -1.08 13.13 -20.56
C SER A 3 -1.41 14.55 -21.01
N LYS A 4 -0.53 15.51 -20.70
CA LYS A 4 -0.63 16.89 -21.19
C LYS A 4 0.49 17.19 -22.19
N PRO A 5 0.57 16.49 -23.34
CA PRO A 5 1.66 16.65 -24.28
C PRO A 5 1.63 18.00 -25.01
N ILE A 6 0.52 18.76 -24.93
CA ILE A 6 0.31 20.05 -25.58
C ILE A 6 1.46 21.03 -25.29
N GLN A 7 2.01 21.00 -24.06
CA GLN A 7 3.17 21.82 -23.72
C GLN A 7 4.40 21.52 -24.60
N GLY A 8 4.63 20.23 -24.93
CA GLY A 8 5.66 19.81 -25.86
C GLY A 8 5.46 20.30 -27.31
N PHE A 9 4.21 20.59 -27.69
CA PHE A 9 3.87 21.08 -29.03
C PHE A 9 3.89 22.62 -29.15
N LEU A 10 3.94 23.38 -28.05
CA LEU A 10 3.94 24.85 -28.08
C LEU A 10 5.01 25.47 -29.00
N PRO A 11 6.27 24.99 -29.01
CA PRO A 11 7.29 25.52 -29.93
C PRO A 11 6.94 25.31 -31.41
N TRP A 12 6.34 24.16 -31.74
CA TRP A 12 5.88 23.84 -33.08
C TRP A 12 4.70 24.71 -33.50
N ILE A 13 3.73 24.90 -32.60
CA ILE A 13 2.57 25.77 -32.85
C ILE A 13 3.04 27.22 -33.11
N LEU A 14 3.94 27.73 -32.28
CA LEU A 14 4.50 29.08 -32.46
C LEU A 14 5.25 29.21 -33.78
N TYR A 15 6.06 28.21 -34.13
CA TYR A 15 6.74 28.17 -35.41
C TYR A 15 5.75 28.24 -36.58
N PHE A 16 4.74 27.37 -36.62
CA PHE A 16 3.73 27.35 -37.70
C PHE A 16 2.94 28.67 -37.82
N VAL A 17 2.62 29.31 -36.69
CA VAL A 17 1.91 30.60 -36.70
C VAL A 17 2.77 31.71 -37.27
N ILE A 18 4.07 31.73 -36.93
CA ILE A 18 4.99 32.79 -37.35
C ILE A 18 5.44 32.58 -38.81
N SER A 19 5.80 31.36 -39.20
CA SER A 19 6.19 31.02 -40.58
C SER A 19 5.03 31.17 -41.57
N GLY A 20 3.79 30.95 -41.12
CA GLY A 20 2.59 31.22 -41.91
C GLY A 20 2.22 32.71 -42.02
N SER A 21 2.92 33.60 -41.32
CA SER A 21 2.63 35.04 -41.36
C SER A 21 3.36 35.70 -42.53
N GLN A 22 2.68 36.62 -43.23
CA GLN A 22 3.31 37.41 -44.31
C GLN A 22 4.27 38.49 -43.78
N TYR A 23 4.37 38.67 -42.46
CA TYR A 23 5.01 39.81 -41.82
C TYR A 23 6.34 39.48 -41.14
N LEU A 24 6.62 38.20 -40.88
CA LEU A 24 7.82 37.74 -40.19
C LEU A 24 8.53 36.70 -41.03
N SER A 25 9.85 36.69 -40.94
CA SER A 25 10.69 35.78 -41.72
C SER A 25 10.82 34.41 -41.04
N ASP A 26 11.07 33.36 -41.82
CA ASP A 26 11.21 31.98 -41.32
C ASP A 26 12.40 31.81 -40.35
N GLU A 27 13.41 32.67 -40.45
CA GLU A 27 14.50 32.78 -39.47
C GLU A 27 13.95 33.17 -38.08
N ILE A 28 13.06 34.17 -38.04
CA ILE A 28 12.41 34.64 -36.82
C ILE A 28 11.48 33.56 -36.28
N ALA A 29 10.78 32.82 -37.16
CA ALA A 29 9.96 31.68 -36.76
C ALA A 29 10.81 30.60 -36.07
N ALA A 30 11.95 30.22 -36.65
CA ALA A 30 12.85 29.20 -36.11
C ALA A 30 13.46 29.62 -34.77
N LEU A 31 13.91 30.87 -34.65
CA LEU A 31 14.44 31.43 -33.41
C LEU A 31 13.36 31.52 -32.32
N SER A 32 12.13 31.85 -32.70
CA SER A 32 10.99 31.88 -31.78
C SER A 32 10.64 30.48 -31.27
N GLY A 33 10.66 29.47 -32.16
CA GLY A 33 10.53 28.06 -31.78
C GLY A 33 11.64 27.64 -30.81
N LEU A 34 12.90 27.96 -31.12
CA LEU A 34 14.04 27.67 -30.25
C LEU A 34 13.90 28.31 -28.87
N ALA A 35 13.54 29.60 -28.82
CA ALA A 35 13.31 30.32 -27.58
C ALA A 35 12.14 29.72 -26.79
N ALA A 36 11.05 29.34 -27.46
CA ALA A 36 9.88 28.72 -26.84
C ALA A 36 10.23 27.37 -26.17
N VAL A 37 11.08 26.55 -26.79
CA VAL A 37 11.56 25.30 -26.16
C VAL A 37 12.28 25.59 -24.85
N ILE A 38 13.16 26.60 -24.84
CA ILE A 38 13.95 26.96 -23.66
C ILE A 38 13.06 27.56 -22.56
N VAL A 39 12.09 28.41 -22.93
CA VAL A 39 11.24 29.13 -21.96
C VAL A 39 10.15 28.22 -21.41
N PHE A 40 9.38 27.56 -22.27
CA PHE A 40 8.20 26.80 -21.84
C PHE A 40 8.54 25.38 -21.40
N ASN A 41 9.62 24.79 -21.93
CA ASN A 41 9.89 23.35 -21.76
C ASN A 41 11.18 23.07 -20.98
N LEU A 42 11.76 24.07 -20.28
CA LEU A 42 12.99 23.91 -19.48
C LEU A 42 12.91 22.75 -18.48
N LYS A 43 11.77 22.61 -17.80
CA LYS A 43 11.53 21.52 -16.85
C LYS A 43 11.58 20.16 -17.53
N ASN A 44 10.98 20.03 -18.70
CA ASN A 44 10.92 18.78 -19.46
C ASN A 44 12.28 18.42 -20.07
N LEU A 45 13.04 19.42 -20.53
CA LEU A 45 14.42 19.24 -20.99
C LEU A 45 15.32 18.71 -19.89
N ARG A 46 15.24 19.28 -18.67
CA ARG A 46 15.96 18.77 -17.48
C ARG A 46 15.59 17.32 -17.16
N LYS A 47 14.32 16.95 -17.39
CA LYS A 47 13.80 15.58 -17.23
C LYS A 47 14.04 14.67 -18.43
N LYS A 48 14.75 15.14 -19.46
CA LYS A 48 15.11 14.37 -20.67
C LYS A 48 13.88 13.86 -21.44
N PHE A 49 12.86 14.70 -21.58
CA PHE A 49 11.70 14.38 -22.40
C PHE A 49 12.10 14.31 -23.88
N LEU A 50 11.74 13.22 -24.54
CA LEU A 50 12.17 12.89 -25.90
C LEU A 50 11.66 13.90 -26.91
N LEU A 51 10.37 14.25 -26.84
CA LEU A 51 9.78 15.26 -27.71
C LEU A 51 10.48 16.61 -27.53
N ASP A 52 10.68 17.04 -26.28
CA ASP A 52 11.31 18.34 -26.00
C ASP A 52 12.77 18.42 -26.45
N TRP A 53 13.56 17.36 -26.25
CA TRP A 53 14.94 17.29 -26.76
C TRP A 53 15.00 17.24 -28.28
N ALA A 54 14.14 16.44 -28.92
CA ALA A 54 14.09 16.40 -30.37
C ALA A 54 13.65 17.74 -30.97
N THR A 55 12.71 18.42 -30.30
CA THR A 55 12.25 19.77 -30.67
C THR A 55 13.38 20.80 -30.53
N LEU A 56 14.17 20.73 -29.44
CA LEU A 56 15.35 21.59 -29.25
C LEU A 56 16.37 21.40 -30.38
N VAL A 57 16.72 20.15 -30.69
CA VAL A 57 17.67 19.82 -31.75
C VAL A 57 17.17 20.30 -33.10
N TYR A 58 15.89 20.07 -33.40
CA TYR A 58 15.27 20.50 -34.65
C TYR A 58 15.32 22.01 -34.84
N PHE A 59 14.87 22.79 -33.85
CA PHE A 59 14.87 24.25 -33.96
C PHE A 59 16.27 24.86 -33.90
N ALA A 60 17.21 24.25 -33.16
CA ALA A 60 18.61 24.66 -33.20
C ALA A 60 19.22 24.44 -34.59
N PHE A 61 18.92 23.30 -35.22
CA PHE A 61 19.34 23.00 -36.59
C PHE A 61 18.74 23.99 -37.58
N LEU A 62 17.42 24.19 -37.57
CA LEU A 62 16.76 25.16 -38.45
C LEU A 62 17.29 26.58 -38.27
N SER A 63 17.48 27.02 -37.02
CA SER A 63 18.00 28.37 -36.71
C SER A 63 19.39 28.62 -37.27
N VAL A 64 20.18 27.58 -37.57
CA VAL A 64 21.47 27.71 -38.27
C VAL A 64 21.29 27.58 -39.78
N MET A 65 20.52 26.60 -40.23
CA MET A 65 20.39 26.31 -41.67
C MET A 65 19.70 27.41 -42.46
N TYR A 66 18.79 28.17 -41.86
CA TYR A 66 18.15 29.29 -42.55
C TYR A 66 19.14 30.41 -42.94
N TRP A 67 20.28 30.53 -42.24
CA TRP A 67 21.34 31.50 -42.58
C TRP A 67 22.32 31.00 -43.65
N LEU A 68 22.15 29.77 -44.11
CA LEU A 68 22.96 29.16 -45.17
C LEU A 68 22.20 29.20 -46.51
N PRO A 69 22.88 28.99 -47.66
CA PRO A 69 22.21 28.97 -48.98
C PRO A 69 21.06 27.96 -49.10
N VAL A 70 21.05 26.91 -48.27
CA VAL A 70 19.97 25.92 -48.17
C VAL A 70 18.67 26.50 -47.57
N GLY A 71 18.73 27.65 -46.89
CA GLY A 71 17.59 28.32 -46.27
C GLY A 71 16.46 28.64 -47.26
N ILE A 72 16.78 28.99 -48.50
CA ILE A 72 15.78 29.23 -49.56
C ILE A 72 14.96 27.97 -49.85
N TRP A 73 15.63 26.81 -49.92
CA TRP A 73 14.97 25.53 -50.08
C TRP A 73 14.15 25.17 -48.83
N LEU A 74 14.69 25.43 -47.63
CA LEU A 74 13.97 25.18 -46.38
C LEU A 74 12.69 26.00 -46.26
N ASN A 75 12.66 27.25 -46.70
CA ASN A 75 11.45 28.08 -46.71
C ASN A 75 10.36 27.44 -47.57
N GLN A 76 10.74 26.89 -48.73
CA GLN A 76 9.79 26.25 -49.66
C GLN A 76 9.14 24.98 -49.08
N TYR A 77 9.86 24.21 -48.24
CA TYR A 77 9.39 22.92 -47.72
C TYR A 77 9.21 22.89 -46.19
N SER A 78 9.20 24.05 -45.53
CA SER A 78 9.18 24.21 -44.07
C SER A 78 8.06 23.42 -43.39
N TYR A 79 6.85 23.50 -43.95
CA TYR A 79 5.67 22.80 -43.47
C TYR A 79 5.82 21.27 -43.53
N ILE A 80 6.31 20.75 -44.67
CA ILE A 80 6.50 19.32 -44.90
C ILE A 80 7.60 18.79 -43.98
N LEU A 81 8.73 19.50 -43.93
CA LEU A 81 9.88 19.13 -43.10
C LEU A 81 9.52 19.07 -41.61
N SER A 82 8.69 19.99 -41.14
CA SER A 82 8.23 20.02 -39.74
C SER A 82 7.32 18.85 -39.41
N ASN A 83 6.35 18.54 -40.28
CA ASN A 83 5.45 17.41 -40.09
C ASN A 83 6.16 16.06 -40.23
N VAL A 84 7.10 15.93 -41.16
CA VAL A 84 7.98 14.75 -41.29
C VAL A 84 8.83 14.58 -40.04
N ALA A 85 9.44 15.67 -39.53
CA ALA A 85 10.23 15.62 -38.31
C ALA A 85 9.39 15.18 -37.10
N LEU A 86 8.22 15.79 -36.89
CA LEU A 86 7.28 15.41 -35.83
C LEU A 86 6.85 13.95 -35.95
N ALA A 87 6.41 13.51 -37.14
CA ALA A 87 6.03 12.11 -37.37
C ALA A 87 7.19 11.14 -37.08
N ALA A 88 8.41 11.47 -37.53
CA ALA A 88 9.60 10.68 -37.26
C ALA A 88 9.89 10.60 -35.75
N ILE A 89 9.79 11.71 -35.01
CA ILE A 89 9.96 11.74 -33.56
C ILE A 89 8.94 10.81 -32.89
N MET A 90 7.67 10.85 -33.30
CA MET A 90 6.64 9.98 -32.73
C MET A 90 6.90 8.50 -33.02
N TRP A 91 7.21 8.14 -34.27
CA TRP A 91 7.53 6.75 -34.64
C TRP A 91 8.79 6.23 -33.95
N VAL A 92 9.86 7.03 -33.93
CA VAL A 92 11.09 6.69 -33.20
C VAL A 92 10.80 6.46 -31.73
N SER A 93 9.96 7.31 -31.09
CA SER A 93 9.56 7.13 -29.70
C SER A 93 8.90 5.76 -29.45
N ILE A 94 8.05 5.31 -30.37
CA ILE A 94 7.40 3.99 -30.30
C ILE A 94 8.43 2.87 -30.50
N PHE A 95 9.30 2.97 -31.50
CA PHE A 95 10.29 1.93 -31.84
C PHE A 95 11.36 1.74 -30.76
N VAL A 96 11.77 2.82 -30.08
CA VAL A 96 12.68 2.74 -28.92
C VAL A 96 11.96 2.32 -27.62
N LYS A 97 10.71 1.86 -27.73
CA LYS A 97 9.84 1.41 -26.64
C LYS A 97 9.56 2.47 -25.55
N LYS A 98 9.64 3.76 -25.93
CA LYS A 98 9.40 4.91 -25.04
C LYS A 98 8.48 5.92 -25.76
N PRO A 99 7.20 5.55 -25.99
CA PRO A 99 6.25 6.44 -26.66
C PRO A 99 6.25 7.82 -25.98
N PHE A 100 6.31 8.90 -26.76
CA PHE A 100 6.54 10.25 -26.20
C PHE A 100 5.51 10.65 -25.14
N THR A 101 4.25 10.21 -25.27
CA THR A 101 3.17 10.52 -24.32
C THR A 101 3.44 9.94 -22.94
N MET A 102 4.20 8.85 -22.86
CA MET A 102 4.52 8.15 -21.63
C MET A 102 5.22 9.07 -20.64
N GLN A 103 6.16 9.91 -21.10
CA GLN A 103 6.90 10.83 -20.23
C GLN A 103 5.98 11.91 -19.63
N TYR A 104 5.00 12.39 -20.40
CA TYR A 104 3.99 13.34 -19.89
C TYR A 104 2.98 12.65 -18.97
N ALA A 105 2.53 11.43 -19.29
CA ALA A 105 1.57 10.68 -18.48
C ALA A 105 2.14 10.30 -17.11
N ARG A 106 3.45 10.00 -17.03
CA ARG A 106 4.18 9.65 -15.80
C ARG A 106 4.13 10.74 -14.73
N GLU A 107 4.05 12.00 -15.14
CA GLU A 107 3.99 13.13 -14.21
C GLU A 107 2.63 13.25 -13.50
N GLU A 108 1.61 12.55 -13.99
CA GLU A 108 0.20 12.69 -13.59
C GLU A 108 -0.35 11.40 -12.95
N VAL A 109 0.50 10.40 -12.71
CA VAL A 109 0.12 9.12 -12.08
C VAL A 109 1.08 8.78 -10.95
N ASP A 110 0.60 7.97 -10.02
CA ASP A 110 1.46 7.33 -9.04
C ASP A 110 2.39 6.30 -9.73
N GLU A 111 3.45 5.95 -9.02
CA GLU A 111 4.53 5.13 -9.54
C GLU A 111 4.12 3.67 -9.81
N PHE A 112 3.11 3.15 -9.09
CA PHE A 112 2.57 1.82 -9.35
C PHE A 112 1.82 1.79 -10.69
N THR A 113 0.94 2.78 -10.89
CA THR A 113 0.15 2.93 -12.11
C THR A 113 1.03 2.98 -13.36
N GLU A 114 2.16 3.71 -13.32
CA GLU A 114 3.13 3.80 -14.43
C GLU A 114 3.58 2.42 -14.96
N LYS A 115 3.78 1.45 -14.07
CA LYS A 115 4.38 0.15 -14.43
C LYS A 115 3.37 -0.86 -14.94
N THR A 116 2.09 -0.56 -14.79
CA THR A 116 1.02 -1.45 -15.23
C THR A 116 1.06 -1.65 -16.76
N PRO A 117 0.72 -2.86 -17.26
CA PRO A 117 0.57 -3.10 -18.69
C PRO A 117 -0.45 -2.15 -19.34
N ILE A 118 -1.48 -1.75 -18.60
CA ILE A 118 -2.54 -0.83 -19.02
C ILE A 118 -1.98 0.56 -19.31
N PHE A 119 -1.14 1.09 -18.43
CA PHE A 119 -0.49 2.38 -18.64
C PHE A 119 0.38 2.37 -19.90
N LYS A 120 1.14 1.29 -20.12
CA LYS A 120 1.93 1.12 -21.35
C LYS A 120 0.99 1.11 -22.57
N GLN A 121 -0.02 0.25 -22.59
CA GLN A 121 -0.96 0.10 -23.71
C GLN A 121 -1.66 1.42 -24.08
N ILE A 122 -2.09 2.20 -23.09
CA ILE A 122 -2.71 3.51 -23.30
C ILE A 122 -1.73 4.46 -24.01
N ASN A 123 -0.50 4.56 -23.52
CA ASN A 123 0.49 5.46 -24.10
C ASN A 123 0.94 5.04 -25.51
N TYR A 124 1.08 3.74 -25.76
CA TYR A 124 1.34 3.25 -27.13
C TYR A 124 0.20 3.62 -28.07
N ALA A 125 -1.06 3.41 -27.68
CA ALA A 125 -2.20 3.75 -28.51
C ALA A 125 -2.28 5.25 -28.83
N ILE A 126 -2.11 6.12 -27.82
CA ILE A 126 -2.13 7.57 -28.01
C ILE A 126 -0.97 8.01 -28.91
N SER A 127 0.26 7.55 -28.65
CA SER A 127 1.41 7.86 -29.51
C SER A 127 1.22 7.39 -30.94
N SER A 128 0.60 6.23 -31.17
CA SER A 128 0.29 5.73 -32.52
C SER A 128 -0.72 6.61 -33.24
N VAL A 129 -1.75 7.11 -32.56
CA VAL A 129 -2.73 8.03 -33.17
C VAL A 129 -2.04 9.35 -33.58
N TRP A 130 -1.17 9.90 -32.74
CA TRP A 130 -0.37 11.07 -33.09
C TRP A 130 0.58 10.82 -34.26
N ALA A 131 1.30 9.69 -34.25
CA ALA A 131 2.23 9.33 -35.32
C ALA A 131 1.49 9.18 -36.66
N LEU A 132 0.32 8.53 -36.66
CA LEU A 132 -0.51 8.37 -37.86
C LEU A 132 -1.05 9.72 -38.37
N ALA A 133 -1.59 10.56 -37.48
CA ALA A 133 -2.11 11.87 -37.86
C ALA A 133 -1.01 12.73 -38.52
N LEU A 134 0.16 12.82 -37.90
CA LEU A 134 1.30 13.59 -38.42
C LEU A 134 1.91 12.98 -39.70
N SER A 135 1.92 11.65 -39.82
CA SER A 135 2.33 10.99 -41.07
C SER A 135 1.39 11.30 -42.22
N LEU A 136 0.08 11.34 -42.00
CA LEU A 136 -0.89 11.70 -43.03
C LEU A 136 -0.71 13.17 -43.47
N THR A 137 -0.51 14.09 -42.52
CA THR A 137 -0.18 15.49 -42.81
C THR A 137 1.11 15.62 -43.62
N ALA A 138 2.14 14.84 -43.29
CA ALA A 138 3.42 14.85 -44.01
C ALA A 138 3.29 14.30 -45.44
N VAL A 139 2.52 13.23 -45.64
CA VAL A 139 2.27 12.62 -46.96
C VAL A 139 1.49 13.58 -47.85
N ASP A 140 0.45 14.20 -47.32
CA ASP A 140 -0.36 15.17 -48.06
C ASP A 140 0.48 16.34 -48.55
N GLY A 141 1.21 17.02 -47.65
CA GLY A 141 2.10 18.11 -48.03
C GLY A 141 3.19 17.67 -49.03
N PHE A 142 3.71 16.44 -48.91
CA PHE A 142 4.65 15.90 -49.90
C PHE A 142 4.00 15.75 -51.28
N LEU A 143 2.80 15.16 -51.37
CA LEU A 143 2.09 14.96 -52.63
C LEU A 143 1.70 16.29 -53.30
N GLU A 144 1.32 17.30 -52.51
CA GLU A 144 1.11 18.67 -53.00
C GLU A 144 2.41 19.26 -53.59
N SER A 145 3.54 19.08 -52.90
CA SER A 145 4.82 19.65 -53.34
C SER A 145 5.33 19.13 -54.68
N ILE A 146 4.90 17.91 -55.07
CA ILE A 146 5.22 17.29 -56.36
C ILE A 146 4.05 17.36 -57.35
N ASN A 147 3.03 18.18 -57.07
CA ASN A 147 1.86 18.43 -57.92
C ASN A 147 1.05 17.15 -58.27
N ILE A 148 1.07 16.12 -57.42
CA ILE A 148 0.23 14.94 -57.62
C ILE A 148 -1.22 15.23 -57.22
N ILE A 149 -1.42 16.00 -56.15
CA ILE A 149 -2.73 16.46 -55.69
C ILE A 149 -2.73 18.00 -55.61
N PRO A 150 -3.83 18.67 -55.98
CA PRO A 150 -3.96 20.11 -55.78
C PRO A 150 -4.23 20.40 -54.31
N SER A 151 -3.71 21.53 -53.81
CA SER A 151 -4.10 22.01 -52.50
C SER A 151 -5.59 22.34 -52.47
N SER A 152 -6.27 21.88 -51.43
CA SER A 152 -7.71 22.06 -51.30
C SER A 152 -8.08 22.37 -49.86
N PHE A 153 -8.98 23.35 -49.70
CA PHE A 153 -9.52 23.68 -48.40
C PHE A 153 -10.13 22.45 -47.68
N VAL A 154 -10.64 21.49 -48.45
CA VAL A 154 -11.21 20.24 -47.92
C VAL A 154 -10.13 19.35 -47.33
N THR A 155 -9.01 19.12 -48.03
CA THR A 155 -7.88 18.31 -47.54
C THR A 155 -7.25 18.96 -46.32
N ASP A 156 -7.00 20.27 -46.35
CA ASP A 156 -6.50 21.04 -45.20
C ASP A 156 -7.41 20.89 -43.97
N SER A 157 -8.72 21.02 -44.16
CA SER A 157 -9.71 20.88 -43.09
C SER A 157 -9.72 19.47 -42.49
N ILE A 158 -9.54 18.43 -43.33
CA ILE A 158 -9.45 17.04 -42.87
C ILE A 158 -8.19 16.85 -42.01
N LEU A 159 -7.04 17.41 -42.41
CA LEU A 159 -5.80 17.29 -41.65
C LEU A 159 -5.88 18.00 -40.29
N VAL A 160 -6.45 19.19 -40.24
CA VAL A 160 -6.71 19.89 -38.98
C VAL A 160 -7.65 19.06 -38.09
N LEU A 161 -8.69 18.46 -38.68
CA LEU A 161 -9.59 17.57 -37.96
C LEU A 161 -8.86 16.33 -37.40
N LEU A 162 -7.89 15.75 -38.11
CA LEU A 162 -7.07 14.64 -37.59
C LEU A 162 -6.25 15.05 -36.35
N ILE A 163 -5.70 16.26 -36.32
CA ILE A 163 -4.99 16.79 -35.15
C ILE A 163 -5.96 17.02 -33.99
N ILE A 164 -7.14 17.60 -34.25
CA ILE A 164 -8.19 17.75 -33.24
C ILE A 164 -8.62 16.39 -32.68
N ILE A 165 -8.78 15.38 -33.53
CA ILE A 165 -9.09 14.01 -33.13
C ILE A 165 -7.96 13.44 -32.26
N ALA A 166 -6.68 13.65 -32.61
CA ALA A 166 -5.56 13.17 -31.81
C ALA A 166 -5.52 13.83 -30.41
N ILE A 167 -5.81 15.13 -30.32
CA ILE A 167 -5.95 15.84 -29.04
C ILE A 167 -7.13 15.30 -28.24
N TRP A 168 -8.31 15.19 -28.86
CA TRP A 168 -9.51 14.65 -28.22
C TRP A 168 -9.29 13.21 -27.72
N PHE A 169 -8.65 12.37 -28.54
CA PHE A 169 -8.32 10.98 -28.21
C PHE A 169 -7.35 10.90 -27.02
N THR A 170 -6.38 11.81 -26.92
CA THR A 170 -5.43 11.88 -25.81
C THR A 170 -6.13 12.08 -24.46
N GLU A 171 -7.20 12.88 -24.43
CA GLU A 171 -7.99 13.14 -23.22
C GLU A 171 -9.05 12.05 -22.93
N TRP A 172 -9.72 11.55 -23.98
CA TRP A 172 -10.86 10.64 -23.85
C TRP A 172 -10.45 9.16 -23.69
N PHE A 173 -9.46 8.71 -24.44
CA PHE A 173 -9.12 7.29 -24.57
C PHE A 173 -8.70 6.63 -23.24
N PRO A 174 -7.87 7.27 -22.37
CA PRO A 174 -7.48 6.64 -21.10
C PRO A 174 -8.66 6.24 -20.22
N ASP A 175 -9.64 7.14 -20.07
CA ASP A 175 -10.80 6.92 -19.20
C ASP A 175 -11.77 5.90 -19.84
N TRP A 176 -11.98 6.00 -21.16
CA TRP A 176 -12.79 5.04 -21.89
C TRP A 176 -12.21 3.62 -21.83
N TYR A 177 -10.89 3.49 -22.03
CA TYR A 177 -10.20 2.20 -22.06
C TYR A 177 -10.22 1.53 -20.68
N GLN A 178 -9.97 2.30 -19.61
CA GLN A 178 -10.10 1.81 -18.24
C GLN A 178 -11.53 1.35 -17.93
N GLY A 179 -12.55 2.15 -18.25
CA GLY A 179 -13.96 1.74 -18.08
C GLY A 179 -14.37 0.53 -18.95
N PHE A 180 -13.76 0.37 -20.13
CA PHE A 180 -13.90 -0.85 -20.94
C PHE A 180 -13.30 -2.07 -20.23
N LEU A 181 -12.06 -1.98 -19.74
CA LEU A 181 -11.40 -3.06 -19.02
C LEU A 181 -12.14 -3.41 -17.72
N PHE A 182 -12.55 -2.40 -16.94
CA PHE A 182 -13.37 -2.57 -15.75
C PHE A 182 -14.62 -3.42 -16.05
N ARG A 183 -15.42 -3.03 -17.05
CA ARG A 183 -16.63 -3.80 -17.44
C ARG A 183 -16.31 -5.20 -17.95
N LYS A 184 -15.17 -5.38 -18.63
CA LYS A 184 -14.73 -6.69 -19.10
C LYS A 184 -14.37 -7.63 -17.95
N PHE A 185 -13.63 -7.13 -16.95
CA PHE A 185 -13.10 -7.97 -15.87
C PHE A 185 -14.05 -8.11 -14.67
N SER A 186 -14.83 -7.07 -14.35
CA SER A 186 -15.79 -7.10 -13.22
C SER A 186 -17.00 -8.02 -13.44
N LYS A 187 -17.36 -8.33 -14.70
CA LYS A 187 -18.49 -9.23 -15.02
C LYS A 187 -18.29 -10.65 -14.51
N LYS A 188 -17.06 -11.15 -14.52
CA LYS A 188 -16.73 -12.47 -13.98
C LYS A 188 -16.42 -12.27 -12.50
N LYS A 189 -17.38 -12.53 -11.61
CA LYS A 189 -17.13 -12.55 -10.16
C LYS A 189 -16.62 -13.93 -9.74
N GLU A 190 -15.82 -13.96 -8.69
CA GLU A 190 -15.55 -15.20 -7.95
C GLU A 190 -16.85 -15.68 -7.28
N ASP A 191 -17.00 -16.99 -7.15
CA ASP A 191 -18.10 -17.58 -6.40
C ASP A 191 -17.83 -17.45 -4.89
N THR A 192 -18.24 -16.32 -4.32
CA THR A 192 -18.01 -15.95 -2.91
C THR A 192 -18.71 -16.90 -1.93
N THR A 193 -19.73 -17.64 -2.37
CA THR A 193 -20.45 -18.61 -1.54
C THR A 193 -19.58 -19.77 -1.08
N LYS A 194 -18.49 -20.05 -1.81
CA LYS A 194 -17.53 -21.11 -1.49
C LYS A 194 -16.28 -20.60 -0.79
N ASN A 195 -16.15 -19.29 -0.59
CA ASN A 195 -14.98 -18.73 0.07
C ASN A 195 -15.14 -18.88 1.61
N PRO A 196 -14.33 -19.71 2.28
CA PRO A 196 -14.47 -19.95 3.72
C PRO A 196 -14.29 -18.68 4.55
N TYR A 197 -13.54 -17.70 4.03
CA TYR A 197 -13.30 -16.40 4.67
C TYR A 197 -14.41 -15.37 4.40
N LEU A 198 -15.57 -15.82 3.92
CA LEU A 198 -16.81 -15.05 3.86
C LEU A 198 -17.97 -15.82 4.54
N GLN A 199 -17.68 -16.91 5.24
CA GLN A 199 -18.64 -17.76 5.94
C GLN A 199 -18.38 -17.78 7.44
N GLY A 200 -19.35 -18.27 8.22
CA GLY A 200 -19.20 -18.41 9.68
C GLY A 200 -18.79 -17.10 10.35
N ASN A 201 -17.77 -17.13 11.21
CA ASN A 201 -17.27 -15.92 11.85
C ASN A 201 -16.44 -15.00 10.93
N PHE A 202 -16.05 -15.46 9.74
CA PHE A 202 -15.47 -14.57 8.73
C PHE A 202 -16.52 -13.84 7.90
N ALA A 203 -17.80 -14.20 8.00
CA ALA A 203 -18.86 -13.52 7.26
C ALA A 203 -18.85 -12.02 7.60
N PRO A 204 -19.01 -11.13 6.61
CA PRO A 204 -19.01 -9.70 6.86
C PRO A 204 -20.23 -9.29 7.66
N VAL A 205 -20.06 -8.22 8.43
CA VAL A 205 -21.14 -7.55 9.11
C VAL A 205 -21.36 -6.15 8.53
N LYS A 206 -22.61 -5.69 8.44
CA LYS A 206 -22.96 -4.49 7.66
C LYS A 206 -23.46 -3.33 8.51
N ASP A 207 -24.01 -3.64 9.66
CA ASP A 207 -24.56 -2.70 10.64
C ASP A 207 -23.44 -2.07 11.49
N GLU A 208 -23.50 -0.75 11.62
CA GLU A 208 -22.68 0.07 12.53
C GLU A 208 -23.52 0.38 13.76
N LEU A 209 -23.06 -0.04 14.93
CA LEU A 209 -23.80 0.05 16.18
C LEU A 209 -23.08 0.95 17.18
N PHE A 210 -23.87 1.59 18.04
CA PHE A 210 -23.41 2.17 19.29
C PHE A 210 -24.32 1.67 20.41
N VAL A 211 -23.73 1.07 21.44
CA VAL A 211 -24.44 0.57 22.62
C VAL A 211 -23.81 1.17 23.86
N ASP A 212 -24.60 1.96 24.57
CA ASP A 212 -24.13 2.77 25.70
C ASP A 212 -23.92 1.98 27.00
N THR A 213 -24.53 0.81 27.14
CA THR A 213 -24.29 -0.04 28.31
C THR A 213 -24.39 -1.49 27.91
N LEU A 214 -23.35 -2.25 28.21
CA LEU A 214 -23.27 -3.68 27.92
C LEU A 214 -23.48 -4.50 29.20
N PRO A 215 -24.19 -5.65 29.12
CA PRO A 215 -24.24 -6.60 30.22
C PRO A 215 -22.85 -7.18 30.50
N ILE A 216 -22.51 -7.31 31.79
CA ILE A 216 -21.23 -7.85 32.26
C ILE A 216 -21.51 -9.07 33.13
N GLU A 217 -20.83 -10.17 32.85
CA GLU A 217 -20.70 -11.32 33.74
C GLU A 217 -19.35 -11.23 34.46
N GLY A 218 -19.34 -11.33 35.78
CA GLY A 218 -18.19 -10.95 36.61
C GLY A 218 -18.19 -9.45 36.90
N GLU A 219 -17.02 -8.86 37.16
CA GLU A 219 -16.88 -7.44 37.49
C GLU A 219 -15.73 -6.85 36.66
N LEU A 220 -15.88 -5.63 36.13
CA LEU A 220 -14.75 -4.90 35.53
C LEU A 220 -14.04 -4.10 36.63
N PRO A 221 -12.69 -3.98 36.61
CA PRO A 221 -11.98 -3.16 37.58
C PRO A 221 -12.43 -1.70 37.49
N GLN A 222 -12.61 -1.04 38.64
CA GLN A 222 -13.12 0.34 38.70
C GLN A 222 -12.10 1.36 38.16
N ASP A 223 -10.82 1.04 38.28
CA ASP A 223 -9.67 1.83 37.84
C ASP A 223 -9.27 1.57 36.38
N LEU A 224 -9.88 0.56 35.73
CA LEU A 224 -9.63 0.28 34.32
C LEU A 224 -10.30 1.34 33.44
N LEU A 225 -9.50 2.26 32.92
CA LEU A 225 -9.95 3.37 32.08
C LEU A 225 -9.25 3.34 30.72
N GLY A 226 -10.01 3.17 29.66
CA GLY A 226 -9.49 3.23 28.29
C GLY A 226 -10.39 2.58 27.25
N ILE A 227 -9.82 2.36 26.07
CA ILE A 227 -10.50 1.75 24.93
C ILE A 227 -9.70 0.55 24.42
N TYR A 228 -10.33 -0.61 24.33
CA TYR A 228 -9.84 -1.69 23.48
C TYR A 228 -10.38 -1.48 22.06
N MET A 229 -9.51 -1.27 21.08
CA MET A 229 -9.89 -1.16 19.66
C MET A 229 -9.24 -2.27 18.86
N ARG A 230 -9.99 -2.87 17.93
CA ARG A 230 -9.48 -3.87 16.99
C ARG A 230 -9.94 -3.57 15.59
N ASN A 231 -9.06 -3.74 14.61
CA ASN A 231 -9.34 -3.60 13.20
C ASN A 231 -9.34 -4.96 12.47
N GLY A 232 -10.03 -5.04 11.34
CA GLY A 232 -10.02 -6.26 10.54
C GLY A 232 -10.75 -6.12 9.21
N PRO A 233 -10.44 -6.99 8.24
CA PRO A 233 -11.07 -6.99 6.93
C PRO A 233 -12.53 -7.42 7.04
N ASN A 234 -13.44 -6.58 6.53
CA ASN A 234 -14.87 -6.84 6.52
C ASN A 234 -15.49 -6.23 5.25
N PRO A 235 -15.63 -6.98 4.15
CA PRO A 235 -16.19 -6.44 2.90
C PRO A 235 -17.57 -5.82 3.09
N ALA A 236 -17.72 -4.51 2.81
CA ALA A 236 -19.00 -3.81 2.94
C ALA A 236 -20.01 -4.25 1.86
N PHE A 237 -19.50 -4.64 0.69
CA PHE A 237 -20.25 -5.15 -0.44
C PHE A 237 -19.79 -6.56 -0.81
N GLU A 238 -20.61 -7.29 -1.55
CA GLU A 238 -20.20 -8.58 -2.12
C GLU A 238 -18.96 -8.37 -3.03
N PRO A 239 -17.79 -8.95 -2.68
CA PRO A 239 -16.55 -8.67 -3.38
C PRO A 239 -16.53 -9.30 -4.77
N ILE A 240 -15.75 -8.72 -5.69
CA ILE A 240 -15.55 -9.30 -7.03
C ILE A 240 -14.58 -10.50 -6.96
N SER A 241 -13.60 -10.43 -6.06
CA SER A 241 -12.64 -11.46 -5.65
C SER A 241 -12.20 -11.13 -4.23
N TYR A 242 -11.82 -12.15 -3.44
CA TYR A 242 -11.46 -11.93 -2.02
C TYR A 242 -10.38 -12.89 -1.51
N THR A 243 -9.30 -12.30 -0.99
CA THR A 243 -8.11 -12.97 -0.45
C THR A 243 -7.93 -12.57 1.01
N TYR A 244 -8.34 -13.40 1.94
CA TYR A 244 -8.00 -13.19 3.35
C TYR A 244 -6.53 -13.58 3.61
N PRO A 245 -5.78 -12.87 4.47
CA PRO A 245 -6.14 -11.65 5.23
C PRO A 245 -5.79 -10.33 4.50
N LEU A 246 -5.67 -10.33 3.17
CA LEU A 246 -5.07 -9.24 2.39
C LEU A 246 -6.09 -8.29 1.74
N ASP A 247 -7.37 -8.66 1.72
CA ASP A 247 -8.44 -7.88 1.11
C ASP A 247 -9.54 -7.58 2.15
N GLY A 248 -10.26 -6.46 1.98
CA GLY A 248 -11.43 -6.12 2.80
C GLY A 248 -11.58 -4.62 3.02
N ASP A 249 -12.65 -4.22 3.70
CA ASP A 249 -12.81 -2.87 4.25
C ASP A 249 -12.52 -2.91 5.75
N GLY A 250 -11.85 -1.89 6.28
CA GLY A 250 -11.56 -1.78 7.71
C GLY A 250 -12.85 -1.55 8.47
N MET A 251 -13.18 -2.47 9.38
CA MET A 251 -14.26 -2.33 10.34
C MET A 251 -13.66 -2.34 11.74
N LEU A 252 -13.69 -1.18 12.39
CA LEU A 252 -13.23 -1.03 13.75
C LEU A 252 -14.30 -1.54 14.71
N HIS A 253 -13.89 -2.31 15.71
CA HIS A 253 -14.69 -2.72 16.85
C HIS A 253 -14.01 -2.19 18.12
N ALA A 254 -14.75 -1.42 18.93
CA ALA A 254 -14.23 -0.77 20.12
C ALA A 254 -15.07 -1.09 21.37
N ILE A 255 -14.37 -1.36 22.48
CA ILE A 255 -14.93 -1.49 23.83
C ILE A 255 -14.35 -0.37 24.68
N TYR A 256 -15.22 0.51 25.15
CA TYR A 256 -14.87 1.62 26.03
C TYR A 256 -15.12 1.18 27.46
N ILE A 257 -14.15 1.32 28.35
CA ILE A 257 -14.25 0.90 29.74
C ILE A 257 -13.97 2.11 30.64
N HIS A 258 -14.91 2.38 31.54
CA HIS A 258 -14.75 3.37 32.60
C HIS A 258 -15.68 3.02 33.78
N ASP A 259 -15.24 3.24 35.01
CA ASP A 259 -16.04 3.09 36.23
C ASP A 259 -16.77 1.73 36.34
N GLY A 260 -16.07 0.65 35.97
CA GLY A 260 -16.61 -0.71 35.96
C GLY A 260 -17.73 -0.97 34.92
N LYS A 261 -17.94 -0.05 33.96
CA LYS A 261 -18.93 -0.17 32.88
C LYS A 261 -18.24 -0.34 31.54
N ALA A 262 -19.00 -0.85 30.56
CA ALA A 262 -18.53 -1.01 29.20
C ALA A 262 -19.56 -0.54 28.15
N ASN A 263 -19.06 0.13 27.12
CA ASN A 263 -19.82 0.56 25.94
C ASN A 263 -19.19 -0.07 24.70
N TYR A 264 -19.99 -0.25 23.65
CA TYR A 264 -19.52 -0.82 22.37
C TYR A 264 -19.81 0.12 21.21
N ARG A 265 -18.86 0.18 20.28
CA ARG A 265 -19.07 0.79 18.96
C ARG A 265 -18.38 -0.01 17.88
N ASN A 266 -19.00 -0.07 16.71
CA ASN A 266 -18.31 -0.46 15.49
C ASN A 266 -18.60 0.48 14.33
N ARG A 267 -17.58 0.69 13.49
CA ARG A 267 -17.68 1.60 12.36
C ARG A 267 -16.68 1.23 11.26
N PHE A 268 -17.11 1.38 10.01
CA PHE A 268 -16.22 1.29 8.88
C PHE A 268 -15.26 2.48 8.84
N VAL A 269 -14.02 2.21 8.44
CA VAL A 269 -13.11 3.27 8.02
C VAL A 269 -13.54 3.72 6.63
N ASP A 270 -14.01 4.96 6.50
CA ASP A 270 -14.47 5.55 5.24
C ASP A 270 -13.27 5.88 4.33
N THR A 271 -12.61 4.84 3.81
CA THR A 271 -11.54 5.01 2.82
C THR A 271 -12.10 5.52 1.49
N LYS A 272 -11.25 6.15 0.67
CA LYS A 272 -11.64 6.62 -0.67
C LYS A 272 -12.31 5.52 -1.50
N GLY A 273 -11.79 4.30 -1.44
CA GLY A 273 -12.35 3.16 -2.14
C GLY A 273 -13.73 2.75 -1.61
N LEU A 274 -13.90 2.68 -0.28
CA LEU A 274 -15.20 2.36 0.32
C LEU A 274 -16.25 3.45 0.03
N ILE A 275 -15.87 4.72 0.08
CA ILE A 275 -16.76 5.84 -0.29
C ILE A 275 -17.26 5.69 -1.73
N ALA A 276 -16.37 5.34 -2.66
CA ALA A 276 -16.74 5.11 -4.06
C ALA A 276 -17.69 3.90 -4.21
N GLU A 277 -17.46 2.81 -3.49
CA GLU A 277 -18.34 1.64 -3.50
C GLU A 277 -19.70 1.92 -2.86
N LYS A 278 -19.74 2.68 -1.76
CA LYS A 278 -20.99 3.17 -1.14
C LYS A 278 -21.82 4.00 -2.12
N LYS A 279 -21.18 4.89 -2.87
CA LYS A 279 -21.84 5.69 -3.92
C LYS A 279 -22.35 4.82 -5.09
N ALA A 280 -21.61 3.77 -5.46
CA ALA A 280 -22.00 2.86 -6.53
C ALA A 280 -23.01 1.78 -6.10
N GLY A 281 -23.16 1.55 -4.79
CA GLY A 281 -24.01 0.50 -4.22
C GLY A 281 -23.48 -0.93 -4.43
N ARG A 282 -22.20 -1.09 -4.78
CA ARG A 282 -21.57 -2.39 -5.09
C ARG A 282 -20.05 -2.29 -5.06
N ALA A 283 -19.39 -3.45 -4.98
CA ALA A 283 -17.93 -3.53 -5.13
C ALA A 283 -17.46 -2.99 -6.50
N LEU A 284 -16.37 -2.23 -6.46
CA LEU A 284 -15.69 -1.61 -7.60
C LEU A 284 -14.25 -2.11 -7.76
N TYR A 285 -13.67 -2.69 -6.71
CA TYR A 285 -12.28 -3.14 -6.68
C TYR A 285 -12.20 -4.66 -6.67
N GLY A 286 -11.12 -5.19 -7.26
CA GLY A 286 -10.72 -6.59 -7.11
C GLY A 286 -9.75 -6.75 -5.95
N GLY A 287 -9.67 -7.97 -5.42
CA GLY A 287 -8.66 -8.35 -4.42
C GLY A 287 -7.26 -8.57 -5.00
N ILE A 288 -6.24 -8.69 -4.15
CA ILE A 288 -4.82 -8.80 -4.56
C ILE A 288 -4.53 -9.97 -5.50
N ALA A 289 -5.22 -11.11 -5.33
CA ALA A 289 -5.06 -12.27 -6.20
C ALA A 289 -5.70 -12.07 -7.59
N ARG A 290 -6.65 -11.14 -7.70
CA ARG A 290 -7.29 -10.78 -8.96
C ARG A 290 -7.62 -9.28 -8.99
N PRO A 291 -6.62 -8.42 -9.18
CA PRO A 291 -6.81 -6.98 -9.26
C PRO A 291 -7.68 -6.61 -10.45
N ILE A 292 -8.48 -5.56 -10.31
CA ILE A 292 -9.38 -5.09 -11.38
C ILE A 292 -9.12 -3.62 -11.65
N PRO A 293 -8.84 -3.22 -12.91
CA PRO A 293 -8.71 -1.81 -13.26
C PRO A 293 -9.98 -1.05 -12.90
N THR A 294 -9.83 0.10 -12.27
CA THR A 294 -10.96 0.95 -11.86
C THR A 294 -11.54 1.70 -13.05
N ASP A 295 -12.82 2.09 -12.97
CA ASP A 295 -13.43 3.03 -13.90
C ASP A 295 -13.35 4.44 -13.29
N PRO A 296 -12.55 5.37 -13.88
CA PRO A 296 -12.40 6.74 -13.35
C PRO A 296 -13.72 7.49 -13.14
N LYS A 297 -14.78 7.13 -13.89
CA LYS A 297 -16.11 7.74 -13.73
C LYS A 297 -16.82 7.30 -12.44
N LEU A 298 -16.50 6.11 -11.93
CA LEU A 298 -17.10 5.56 -10.71
C LEU A 298 -16.35 6.03 -9.46
N ILE A 299 -15.03 6.10 -9.51
CA ILE A 299 -14.19 6.48 -8.37
C ILE A 299 -14.04 8.00 -8.22
N GLY A 300 -14.18 8.77 -9.31
CA GLY A 300 -13.96 10.21 -9.30
C GLY A 300 -12.49 10.61 -9.27
N LYS A 301 -12.22 11.93 -9.30
CA LYS A 301 -10.85 12.47 -9.41
C LYS A 301 -9.97 12.24 -8.17
N GLU A 302 -10.61 12.19 -7.00
CA GLU A 302 -9.94 11.99 -5.71
C GLU A 302 -10.05 10.55 -5.21
N GLY A 303 -10.68 9.67 -5.99
CA GLY A 303 -10.82 8.26 -5.65
C GLY A 303 -9.50 7.50 -5.78
N ASP A 304 -9.42 6.35 -5.13
CA ASP A 304 -8.26 5.47 -5.20
C ASP A 304 -8.16 4.86 -6.62
N PRO A 305 -7.11 5.18 -7.40
CA PRO A 305 -6.94 4.69 -8.77
C PRO A 305 -6.37 3.27 -8.83
N GLY A 306 -5.89 2.72 -7.70
CA GLY A 306 -5.27 1.42 -7.63
C GLY A 306 -6.21 0.29 -8.07
N PRO A 307 -5.71 -0.77 -8.72
CA PRO A 307 -6.54 -1.91 -9.09
C PRO A 307 -6.89 -2.82 -7.88
N VAL A 308 -6.30 -2.52 -6.72
CA VAL A 308 -6.62 -3.05 -5.39
C VAL A 308 -6.90 -1.85 -4.50
N LYS A 309 -7.94 -1.95 -3.68
CA LYS A 309 -8.40 -0.89 -2.77
C LYS A 309 -7.53 -0.83 -1.51
N ASP A 310 -7.17 0.37 -1.07
CA ASP A 310 -6.77 0.58 0.34
C ASP A 310 -8.00 0.43 1.25
N GLY A 311 -7.95 -0.61 2.09
CA GLY A 311 -9.01 -0.89 3.04
C GLY A 311 -8.71 -0.46 4.48
N ALA A 312 -7.52 0.04 4.81
CA ALA A 312 -7.16 0.50 6.17
C ALA A 312 -7.64 -0.44 7.30
N PHE A 313 -7.44 -1.75 7.12
CA PHE A 313 -8.10 -2.79 7.92
C PHE A 313 -7.17 -3.59 8.85
N ILE A 314 -5.86 -3.35 8.86
CA ILE A 314 -4.92 -4.28 9.49
C ILE A 314 -4.79 -4.02 10.99
N HIS A 315 -4.57 -2.77 11.39
CA HIS A 315 -4.34 -2.41 12.79
C HIS A 315 -4.97 -1.06 13.12
N ILE A 316 -5.09 -0.76 14.40
CA ILE A 316 -5.53 0.51 14.97
C ILE A 316 -4.64 0.82 16.17
N ILE A 317 -3.97 1.97 16.14
CA ILE A 317 -3.08 2.44 17.22
C ILE A 317 -3.48 3.85 17.66
N ARG A 318 -2.95 4.31 18.80
CA ARG A 318 -2.95 5.74 19.16
C ARG A 318 -1.53 6.24 19.35
N HIS A 319 -1.20 7.35 18.69
CA HIS A 319 0.05 8.07 18.90
C HIS A 319 -0.22 9.56 18.88
N ALA A 320 0.37 10.32 19.81
CA ALA A 320 0.20 11.77 19.89
C ALA A 320 -1.28 12.23 19.83
N GLN A 321 -2.17 11.53 20.54
CA GLN A 321 -3.63 11.76 20.56
C GLN A 321 -4.38 11.47 19.24
N GLN A 322 -3.71 10.96 18.21
CA GLN A 322 -4.32 10.57 16.94
C GLN A 322 -4.57 9.06 16.93
N TYR A 323 -5.76 8.63 16.54
CA TYR A 323 -6.08 7.22 16.34
C TYR A 323 -5.88 6.88 14.87
N LEU A 324 -5.02 5.91 14.56
CA LEU A 324 -4.59 5.62 13.21
C LEU A 324 -5.00 4.21 12.81
N ALA A 325 -5.93 4.10 11.86
CA ALA A 325 -6.25 2.85 11.18
C ALA A 325 -5.21 2.60 10.10
N LEU A 326 -4.43 1.55 10.24
CA LEU A 326 -3.26 1.28 9.43
C LEU A 326 -3.55 0.22 8.35
N TYR A 327 -2.83 0.37 7.25
CA TYR A 327 -2.76 -0.60 6.14
C TYR A 327 -1.30 -1.01 5.91
N GLU A 328 -1.03 -1.93 4.99
CA GLU A 328 0.35 -2.38 4.70
C GLU A 328 0.96 -1.68 3.48
N SER A 329 0.13 -1.21 2.54
CA SER A 329 0.57 -0.75 1.22
C SER A 329 -0.02 0.61 0.81
N GLY A 330 -0.44 1.41 1.79
CA GLY A 330 -1.10 2.70 1.58
C GLY A 330 -1.00 3.63 2.80
N PRO A 331 -1.50 4.86 2.71
CA PRO A 331 -1.54 5.78 3.84
C PRO A 331 -2.48 5.28 4.93
N ALA A 332 -2.11 5.52 6.19
CA ALA A 332 -3.04 5.32 7.30
C ALA A 332 -4.23 6.28 7.20
N TYR A 333 -5.32 5.95 7.89
CA TYR A 333 -6.46 6.85 8.07
C TYR A 333 -6.57 7.27 9.53
N GLU A 334 -6.67 8.57 9.76
CA GLU A 334 -6.97 9.09 11.09
C GLU A 334 -8.47 8.91 11.38
N VAL A 335 -8.77 8.44 12.58
CA VAL A 335 -10.14 8.30 13.10
C VAL A 335 -10.24 9.01 14.45
N SER A 336 -11.45 9.42 14.83
CA SER A 336 -11.69 9.93 16.18
C SER A 336 -11.85 8.78 17.18
N ALA A 337 -11.81 9.10 18.48
CA ALA A 337 -12.20 8.16 19.54
C ALA A 337 -13.61 7.57 19.34
N GLU A 338 -14.48 8.30 18.64
CA GLU A 338 -15.82 7.88 18.26
C GLU A 338 -15.88 6.97 17.01
N LEU A 339 -14.72 6.59 16.47
CA LEU A 339 -14.51 5.83 15.24
C LEU A 339 -14.92 6.55 13.94
N LYS A 340 -15.14 7.88 13.98
CA LYS A 340 -15.41 8.66 12.77
C LYS A 340 -14.13 8.84 11.99
N THR A 341 -14.13 8.50 10.70
CA THR A 341 -12.98 8.76 9.81
C THR A 341 -12.80 10.26 9.59
N ILE A 342 -11.59 10.74 9.84
CA ILE A 342 -11.17 12.12 9.62
C ILE A 342 -10.58 12.27 8.21
N GLY A 343 -9.76 11.30 7.77
CA GLY A 343 -9.20 11.24 6.43
C GLY A 343 -7.87 10.51 6.38
N GLU A 344 -7.19 10.56 5.24
CA GLU A 344 -5.81 10.04 5.12
C GLU A 344 -4.90 10.83 6.06
N TRP A 345 -4.13 10.10 6.87
CA TRP A 345 -3.24 10.67 7.86
C TRP A 345 -2.00 11.28 7.19
N CYS A 346 -1.72 12.54 7.55
CA CYS A 346 -0.49 13.22 7.23
C CYS A 346 0.11 13.75 8.53
N PRO A 347 1.22 13.18 9.04
CA PRO A 347 1.80 13.65 10.28
C PRO A 347 2.35 15.07 10.16
N GLN A 348 2.51 15.74 11.29
CA GLN A 348 3.08 17.08 11.32
C GLN A 348 4.51 17.06 10.75
N GLY A 349 4.80 17.98 9.82
CA GLY A 349 6.05 18.00 9.07
C GLY A 349 6.04 17.16 7.78
N GLY A 350 5.03 16.32 7.60
CA GLY A 350 4.69 15.71 6.31
C GLY A 350 4.07 16.75 5.36
N LYS A 351 4.36 16.63 4.07
CA LYS A 351 3.76 17.48 3.01
C LYS A 351 2.49 16.87 2.42
N ARG A 352 2.31 15.57 2.58
CA ARG A 352 1.21 14.74 2.07
C ARG A 352 1.15 13.43 2.87
N PRO A 353 0.00 12.73 2.89
CA PRO A 353 -0.05 11.35 3.35
C PRO A 353 1.01 10.49 2.69
N PHE A 354 1.64 9.59 3.45
CA PHE A 354 2.62 8.65 2.95
C PHE A 354 2.29 7.23 3.43
N ASN A 355 2.79 6.25 2.69
CA ASN A 355 2.57 4.84 3.02
C ASN A 355 3.25 4.49 4.33
N VAL A 356 2.52 3.85 5.22
CA VAL A 356 3.03 3.38 6.51
C VAL A 356 2.50 1.97 6.72
N ASN A 357 3.39 1.07 7.12
CA ASN A 357 3.04 -0.30 7.45
C ASN A 357 2.16 -0.35 8.71
N ALA A 358 1.38 -1.41 8.87
CA ALA A 358 0.47 -1.62 9.99
C ALA A 358 1.14 -1.99 11.31
N HIS A 359 2.40 -2.43 11.25
CA HIS A 359 3.19 -2.69 12.44
C HIS A 359 4.14 -1.53 12.75
N THR A 360 3.89 -0.91 13.89
CA THR A 360 4.67 0.21 14.44
C THR A 360 5.18 -0.15 15.83
N ARG A 361 6.28 0.46 16.28
CA ARG A 361 6.84 0.25 17.62
C ARG A 361 6.93 1.59 18.36
N LEU A 362 6.15 1.73 19.43
CA LEU A 362 6.30 2.84 20.37
C LEU A 362 7.42 2.49 21.34
N ASP A 363 8.45 3.34 21.43
CA ASP A 363 9.49 3.19 22.45
C ASP A 363 8.95 3.69 23.80
N PRO A 364 8.76 2.82 24.80
CA PRO A 364 8.19 3.22 26.09
C PRO A 364 9.12 4.18 26.86
N THR A 365 10.40 4.27 26.50
CA THR A 365 11.38 5.15 27.15
C THR A 365 11.34 6.56 26.60
N THR A 366 11.27 6.71 25.28
CA THR A 366 11.35 8.02 24.60
C THR A 366 9.98 8.58 24.20
N GLY A 367 8.97 7.72 24.08
CA GLY A 367 7.67 8.05 23.50
C GLY A 367 7.71 8.26 21.99
N GLU A 368 8.80 7.88 21.31
CA GLU A 368 8.91 7.95 19.87
C GLU A 368 8.21 6.75 19.21
N LEU A 369 7.47 7.00 18.14
CA LEU A 369 6.87 5.97 17.30
C LEU A 369 7.77 5.68 16.11
N TYR A 370 8.26 4.45 16.03
CA TYR A 370 8.95 3.91 14.88
C TYR A 370 7.95 3.22 13.96
N ALA A 371 8.05 3.52 12.67
CA ALA A 371 7.25 2.88 11.63
C ALA A 371 8.10 2.66 10.39
N PHE A 372 7.60 1.91 9.42
CA PHE A 372 8.31 1.69 8.16
C PHE A 372 7.34 1.53 7.00
N THR A 373 7.85 1.50 5.78
CA THR A 373 7.12 1.04 4.60
C THR A 373 8.06 0.21 3.74
N TYR A 374 7.53 -0.82 3.09
CA TYR A 374 8.17 -1.43 1.94
C TYR A 374 7.46 -0.98 0.66
N ASN A 375 8.17 -1.02 -0.47
CA ASN A 375 7.64 -0.57 -1.75
C ASN A 375 7.97 -1.56 -2.86
N ILE A 376 7.18 -1.52 -3.93
CA ILE A 376 7.45 -2.26 -5.17
C ILE A 376 8.62 -1.64 -5.94
N GLN A 377 9.02 -0.40 -5.61
CA GLN A 377 10.10 0.35 -6.26
C GLN A 377 11.08 0.98 -5.27
N PRO A 378 12.33 1.25 -5.69
CA PRO A 378 13.29 1.95 -4.85
C PRO A 378 12.81 3.35 -4.41
N PRO A 379 13.03 3.75 -3.15
CA PRO A 379 13.58 2.92 -2.07
C PRO A 379 12.60 1.83 -1.63
N TYR A 380 13.04 0.56 -1.71
CA TYR A 380 12.21 -0.60 -1.44
C TYR A 380 11.83 -0.75 0.04
N LEU A 381 12.60 -0.11 0.92
CA LEU A 381 12.37 -0.09 2.36
C LEU A 381 12.76 1.29 2.89
N GLN A 382 11.92 1.86 3.73
CA GLN A 382 12.17 3.13 4.43
C GLN A 382 11.61 3.02 5.83
N TYR A 383 12.26 3.67 6.80
CA TYR A 383 11.71 3.82 8.14
C TYR A 383 11.47 5.28 8.51
N TYR A 384 10.51 5.46 9.38
CA TYR A 384 10.05 6.74 9.90
C TYR A 384 10.22 6.76 11.41
N VAL A 385 10.53 7.93 11.95
CA VAL A 385 10.46 8.19 13.38
C VAL A 385 9.56 9.40 13.58
N LEU A 386 8.53 9.23 14.40
CA LEU A 386 7.70 10.31 14.89
C LEU A 386 8.02 10.54 16.35
N ASN A 387 8.22 11.79 16.75
CA ASN A 387 8.40 12.10 18.16
C ASN A 387 7.09 11.92 18.95
N LYS A 388 7.14 12.07 20.27
CA LYS A 388 5.97 11.91 21.16
C LYS A 388 4.81 12.87 20.86
N GLU A 389 5.07 13.99 20.20
CA GLU A 389 4.06 14.94 19.72
C GLU A 389 3.52 14.62 18.31
N GLY A 390 3.96 13.54 17.68
CA GLY A 390 3.47 13.12 16.36
C GLY A 390 4.13 13.85 15.18
N LYS A 391 5.22 14.58 15.42
CA LYS A 391 6.01 15.23 14.36
C LYS A 391 6.99 14.24 13.75
N LEU A 392 7.01 14.17 12.42
CA LEU A 392 7.98 13.39 11.66
C LEU A 392 9.40 13.96 11.88
N SER A 393 10.26 13.18 12.55
CA SER A 393 11.64 13.57 12.89
C SER A 393 12.67 12.93 11.95
N LYS A 394 12.43 11.70 11.49
CA LYS A 394 13.28 10.99 10.52
C LYS A 394 12.43 10.33 9.43
N ASN A 395 12.97 10.31 8.22
CA ASN A 395 12.49 9.51 7.08
C ASN A 395 13.74 9.05 6.31
N ILE A 396 14.12 7.80 6.50
CA ILE A 396 15.42 7.29 6.06
C ILE A 396 15.23 6.03 5.20
N PRO A 397 15.71 6.04 3.94
CA PRO A 397 15.71 4.85 3.11
C PRO A 397 16.75 3.85 3.58
N ILE A 398 16.38 2.57 3.53
CA ILE A 398 17.28 1.44 3.78
C ILE A 398 17.61 0.85 2.40
N ASP A 399 18.89 0.83 2.05
CA ASP A 399 19.33 0.34 0.76
C ASP A 399 19.14 -1.18 0.65
N LYS A 400 18.53 -1.60 -0.45
CA LYS A 400 18.19 -2.99 -0.75
C LYS A 400 18.02 -3.15 -2.26
N SER A 401 18.30 -4.35 -2.78
CA SER A 401 18.30 -4.64 -4.21
C SER A 401 16.98 -5.19 -4.76
N THR A 402 16.07 -5.67 -3.91
CA THR A 402 14.83 -6.33 -4.32
C THR A 402 13.60 -5.69 -3.66
N SER A 403 12.42 -5.89 -4.26
CA SER A 403 11.15 -5.63 -3.58
C SER A 403 10.66 -6.93 -2.95
N SER A 404 10.51 -6.96 -1.62
CA SER A 404 9.91 -8.08 -0.91
C SER A 404 8.85 -7.59 0.06
N MET A 405 7.90 -8.47 0.38
CA MET A 405 6.94 -8.27 1.44
C MET A 405 7.66 -8.35 2.80
N MET A 406 7.40 -7.35 3.63
CA MET A 406 7.91 -7.26 4.98
C MET A 406 6.77 -6.81 5.89
N HIS A 407 6.17 -7.77 6.59
CA HIS A 407 4.96 -7.50 7.38
C HIS A 407 5.26 -6.68 8.62
N ASP A 408 6.32 -7.03 9.35
CA ASP A 408 6.62 -6.50 10.67
C ASP A 408 8.13 -6.28 10.86
N PHE A 409 8.52 -5.58 11.93
CA PHE A 409 9.89 -5.28 12.32
C PHE A 409 10.07 -5.23 13.84
N ILE A 410 11.32 -5.25 14.29
CA ILE A 410 11.70 -5.20 15.69
C ILE A 410 12.36 -3.86 16.01
N LEU A 411 12.03 -3.33 17.19
CA LEU A 411 12.75 -2.24 17.84
C LEU A 411 13.51 -2.82 19.04
N THR A 412 14.82 -2.58 19.11
CA THR A 412 15.65 -2.81 20.30
C THR A 412 16.25 -1.48 20.78
N LYS A 413 16.95 -1.50 21.91
CA LYS A 413 17.53 -0.30 22.53
C LYS A 413 18.37 0.53 21.54
N ASN A 414 19.16 -0.15 20.69
CA ASN A 414 20.08 0.48 19.76
C ASN A 414 19.81 0.14 18.30
N TYR A 415 18.94 -0.82 17.98
CA TYR A 415 18.72 -1.27 16.60
C TYR A 415 17.26 -1.28 16.17
N LEU A 416 17.04 -1.01 14.88
CA LEU A 416 15.88 -1.55 14.16
C LEU A 416 16.33 -2.83 13.48
N VAL A 417 15.51 -3.87 13.55
CA VAL A 417 15.80 -5.15 12.90
C VAL A 417 14.67 -5.52 11.96
N PHE A 418 15.02 -5.83 10.72
CA PHE A 418 14.08 -6.21 9.67
C PHE A 418 14.46 -7.58 9.13
N PHE A 419 13.50 -8.51 9.06
CA PHE A 419 13.71 -9.79 8.41
C PHE A 419 13.26 -9.67 6.95
N ASP A 420 14.21 -9.50 6.06
CA ASP A 420 13.97 -9.47 4.62
C ASP A 420 13.82 -10.90 4.09
N CYS A 421 12.60 -11.43 4.25
CA CYS A 421 12.21 -12.76 3.81
C CYS A 421 12.08 -12.83 2.28
N PRO A 422 12.24 -14.02 1.66
CA PRO A 422 12.27 -14.17 0.21
C PRO A 422 10.88 -14.21 -0.43
N ALA A 423 9.99 -13.31 -0.01
CA ALA A 423 8.65 -13.10 -0.55
C ALA A 423 8.68 -11.93 -1.54
N ILE A 424 9.00 -12.18 -2.80
CA ILE A 424 9.36 -11.16 -3.79
C ILE A 424 8.15 -10.66 -4.57
N PHE A 425 8.02 -9.34 -4.72
CA PHE A 425 7.07 -8.74 -5.64
C PHE A 425 7.64 -8.71 -7.06
N ASP A 426 6.98 -9.41 -7.99
CA ASP A 426 7.38 -9.49 -9.38
C ASP A 426 6.25 -9.05 -10.32
N LEU A 427 6.28 -7.77 -10.70
CA LEU A 427 5.31 -7.20 -11.64
C LEU A 427 5.36 -7.84 -13.03
N SER A 428 6.47 -8.47 -13.43
CA SER A 428 6.58 -9.10 -14.75
C SER A 428 5.70 -10.35 -14.86
N LYS A 429 5.43 -11.03 -13.74
CA LYS A 429 4.53 -12.20 -13.69
C LYS A 429 3.07 -11.81 -13.98
N LEU A 430 2.68 -10.56 -13.76
CA LEU A 430 1.33 -10.09 -14.13
C LEU A 430 1.10 -10.12 -15.65
N GLU A 431 2.16 -9.95 -16.47
CA GLU A 431 2.05 -10.00 -17.93
C GLU A 431 1.77 -11.44 -18.43
N THR A 432 2.16 -12.46 -17.67
CA THR A 432 1.95 -13.89 -17.98
C THR A 432 0.78 -14.52 -17.21
N GLY A 433 0.05 -13.72 -16.41
CA GLY A 433 -1.07 -14.20 -15.58
C GLY A 433 -0.64 -14.94 -14.31
N GLY A 434 0.62 -14.81 -13.89
CA GLY A 434 1.14 -15.32 -12.61
C GLY A 434 0.83 -14.40 -11.43
N ASN A 435 1.17 -14.87 -10.22
CA ASN A 435 0.95 -14.12 -8.98
C ASN A 435 1.98 -12.99 -8.81
N LEU A 436 1.51 -11.84 -8.30
CA LEU A 436 2.36 -10.68 -8.01
C LEU A 436 3.40 -10.96 -6.93
N LEU A 437 3.05 -11.79 -5.95
CA LEU A 437 3.92 -12.16 -4.82
C LEU A 437 4.40 -13.61 -4.98
N SER A 438 5.71 -13.82 -4.93
CA SER A 438 6.38 -15.10 -5.20
C SER A 438 7.30 -15.52 -4.05
N TRP A 439 7.33 -16.80 -3.72
CA TRP A 439 8.27 -17.36 -2.75
C TRP A 439 9.57 -17.82 -3.44
N GLU A 440 10.71 -17.22 -3.10
CA GLU A 440 12.02 -17.41 -3.77
C GLU A 440 13.11 -17.93 -2.79
N PRO A 441 12.98 -19.16 -2.24
CA PRO A 441 13.76 -19.61 -1.08
C PRO A 441 15.28 -19.68 -1.30
N LYS A 442 15.75 -19.67 -2.55
CA LYS A 442 17.19 -19.63 -2.88
C LYS A 442 17.87 -18.33 -2.41
N LEU A 443 17.11 -17.27 -2.13
CA LEU A 443 17.63 -16.00 -1.63
C LEU A 443 17.95 -16.03 -0.12
N GLY A 444 17.46 -17.03 0.64
CA GLY A 444 17.55 -17.05 2.11
C GLY A 444 16.76 -15.91 2.76
N VAL A 445 16.98 -15.68 4.06
CA VAL A 445 16.54 -14.48 4.77
C VAL A 445 17.73 -13.56 4.98
N LYS A 446 17.55 -12.27 4.72
CA LYS A 446 18.53 -11.23 5.08
C LYS A 446 18.03 -10.44 6.28
N ILE A 447 18.67 -10.59 7.43
CA ILE A 447 18.37 -9.84 8.63
C ILE A 447 19.12 -8.50 8.55
N ILE A 448 18.38 -7.41 8.34
CA ILE A 448 18.93 -6.06 8.22
C ILE A 448 18.91 -5.41 9.62
N LEU A 449 20.07 -4.91 10.04
CA LEU A 449 20.27 -4.21 11.30
C LEU A 449 20.56 -2.74 11.03
N VAL A 450 19.74 -1.84 11.58
CA VAL A 450 19.93 -0.39 11.48
C VAL A 450 20.22 0.17 12.86
N ASN A 451 21.43 0.71 13.07
CA ASN A 451 21.77 1.35 14.33
C ASN A 451 20.99 2.68 14.46
N ARG A 452 20.19 2.82 15.51
CA ARG A 452 19.29 3.97 15.75
C ARG A 452 20.02 5.30 15.93
N GLN A 453 21.26 5.25 16.42
CA GLN A 453 22.06 6.44 16.73
C GLN A 453 22.88 6.89 15.52
N THR A 454 23.60 5.96 14.87
CA THR A 454 24.50 6.28 13.76
C THR A 454 23.84 6.17 12.38
N ASN A 455 22.65 5.55 12.30
CA ASN A 455 21.97 5.13 11.07
C ASN A 455 22.80 4.15 10.22
N GLN A 456 23.84 3.53 10.77
CA GLN A 456 24.64 2.54 10.08
C GLN A 456 23.80 1.29 9.82
N ILE A 457 23.86 0.79 8.58
CA ILE A 457 23.14 -0.40 8.15
C ILE A 457 24.14 -1.56 8.01
N SER A 458 23.77 -2.73 8.51
CA SER A 458 24.47 -3.98 8.28
C SER A 458 23.47 -5.12 8.07
N SER A 459 23.92 -6.28 7.61
CA SER A 459 23.04 -7.42 7.42
C SER A 459 23.71 -8.76 7.70
N ILE A 460 22.90 -9.75 8.04
CA ILE A 460 23.29 -11.14 8.27
C ILE A 460 22.37 -12.01 7.42
N GLU A 461 22.94 -13.00 6.71
CA GLU A 461 22.17 -13.94 5.89
C GLU A 461 21.98 -15.27 6.63
N THR A 462 20.82 -15.89 6.43
CA THR A 462 20.45 -17.14 7.10
C THR A 462 19.48 -17.97 6.23
N GLU A 463 19.13 -19.19 6.67
CA GLU A 463 18.27 -20.08 5.89
C GLU A 463 16.88 -19.46 5.60
N PRO A 464 16.18 -19.88 4.53
CA PRO A 464 14.90 -19.28 4.15
C PRO A 464 13.78 -19.67 5.12
N PHE A 465 13.01 -18.68 5.57
CA PHE A 465 11.74 -18.80 6.27
C PHE A 465 10.96 -17.48 6.13
N PHE A 466 9.71 -17.46 6.57
CA PHE A 466 8.85 -16.29 6.55
C PHE A 466 8.39 -15.93 7.98
N VAL A 467 8.16 -14.64 8.22
CA VAL A 467 7.65 -14.14 9.50
C VAL A 467 6.54 -13.15 9.20
N TYR A 468 5.35 -13.40 9.78
CA TYR A 468 4.33 -12.36 9.88
C TYR A 468 4.62 -11.50 11.10
N HIS A 469 4.63 -12.06 12.31
CA HIS A 469 4.70 -11.26 13.54
C HIS A 469 5.90 -11.57 14.43
N PHE A 470 6.39 -10.52 15.07
CA PHE A 470 7.38 -10.58 16.15
C PHE A 470 6.68 -10.42 17.49
N ALA A 471 7.11 -11.20 18.49
CA ALA A 471 6.69 -10.98 19.87
C ALA A 471 7.43 -9.80 20.48
N ASN A 472 8.76 -9.82 20.42
CA ASN A 472 9.65 -8.76 20.90
C ASN A 472 11.09 -8.98 20.42
N GLY A 473 11.94 -7.98 20.60
CA GLY A 473 13.38 -8.20 20.64
C GLY A 473 14.12 -7.20 21.51
N PHE A 474 15.25 -7.63 22.04
CA PHE A 474 16.05 -6.86 22.99
C PHE A 474 17.53 -7.24 22.93
N GLU A 475 18.34 -6.40 23.55
CA GLU A 475 19.79 -6.58 23.63
C GLU A 475 20.19 -7.16 24.99
N HIS A 476 21.11 -8.12 24.97
CA HIS A 476 21.78 -8.64 26.16
C HIS A 476 23.27 -8.77 25.85
N ASP A 477 24.08 -7.89 26.45
CA ASP A 477 25.48 -7.69 26.07
C ASP A 477 25.61 -7.44 24.56
N GLU A 478 26.38 -8.26 23.84
CA GLU A 478 26.60 -8.15 22.39
C GLU A 478 25.65 -9.03 21.57
N LEU A 479 24.57 -9.52 22.20
CA LEU A 479 23.56 -10.37 21.57
C LEU A 479 22.24 -9.62 21.34
N LEU A 480 21.65 -9.80 20.16
CA LEU A 480 20.24 -9.50 19.93
C LEU A 480 19.42 -10.77 20.09
N ILE A 481 18.42 -10.71 20.95
CA ILE A 481 17.46 -11.80 21.20
C ILE A 481 16.13 -11.37 20.60
N ILE A 482 15.58 -12.18 19.70
CA ILE A 482 14.34 -11.88 18.98
C ILE A 482 13.39 -13.08 19.07
N ASP A 483 12.21 -12.86 19.62
CA ASP A 483 11.13 -13.84 19.67
C ASP A 483 10.10 -13.55 18.59
N TYR A 484 9.73 -14.56 17.80
CA TYR A 484 8.90 -14.40 16.61
C TYR A 484 8.19 -15.69 16.22
N ILE A 485 7.19 -15.58 15.36
CA ILE A 485 6.51 -16.76 14.83
C ILE A 485 7.11 -17.12 13.47
N ARG A 486 7.70 -18.31 13.38
CA ARG A 486 8.33 -18.80 12.16
C ARG A 486 7.32 -19.56 11.31
N HIS A 487 7.23 -19.18 10.05
CA HIS A 487 6.60 -19.94 8.98
C HIS A 487 7.69 -20.50 8.06
N GLU A 488 7.62 -21.78 7.69
CA GLU A 488 8.63 -22.38 6.80
C GLU A 488 8.62 -21.77 5.38
N LYS A 489 7.47 -21.21 4.96
CA LYS A 489 7.33 -20.46 3.71
C LYS A 489 6.19 -19.46 3.80
N LEU A 490 6.18 -18.46 2.92
CA LEU A 490 4.98 -17.67 2.68
C LEU A 490 3.87 -18.58 2.13
N ALA A 491 2.74 -18.63 2.83
CA ALA A 491 1.55 -19.33 2.37
C ALA A 491 0.44 -18.32 2.05
N LEU A 492 0.00 -18.29 0.79
CA LEU A 492 -1.12 -17.47 0.32
C LEU A 492 -2.28 -18.39 -0.09
N GLN A 493 -3.50 -18.11 0.39
CA GLN A 493 -4.73 -18.87 0.04
C GLN A 493 -4.57 -20.41 0.15
N LYS A 494 -4.89 -21.18 -0.90
CA LYS A 494 -4.84 -22.66 -0.95
C LYS A 494 -3.46 -23.25 -0.61
N ASP A 495 -2.39 -22.47 -0.60
CA ASP A 495 -1.09 -22.92 -0.11
C ASP A 495 -1.02 -23.03 1.43
N THR A 496 -1.97 -22.44 2.17
CA THR A 496 -2.07 -22.59 3.64
C THR A 496 -2.38 -24.02 4.07
N THR A 497 -2.98 -24.84 3.19
CA THR A 497 -3.14 -26.29 3.40
C THR A 497 -1.94 -27.11 2.89
N SER A 498 -0.92 -26.46 2.31
CA SER A 498 0.23 -27.14 1.67
C SER A 498 1.51 -27.18 2.52
N SER A 499 1.60 -26.37 3.59
CA SER A 499 2.68 -26.50 4.57
C SER A 499 2.30 -27.58 5.58
N SER A 500 3.09 -28.64 5.68
CA SER A 500 2.91 -29.67 6.71
C SER A 500 3.26 -29.17 8.10
N VAL A 501 4.06 -28.09 8.20
CA VAL A 501 4.51 -27.50 9.46
C VAL A 501 3.66 -26.25 9.74
N PRO A 502 2.96 -26.18 10.90
CA PRO A 502 2.24 -24.98 11.31
C PRO A 502 3.21 -23.86 11.72
N PRO A 503 2.73 -22.62 11.87
CA PRO A 503 3.53 -21.57 12.49
C PRO A 503 3.84 -21.87 13.96
N LEU A 504 5.10 -21.64 14.37
CA LEU A 504 5.63 -22.01 15.69
C LEU A 504 6.44 -20.88 16.30
N LEU A 505 6.49 -20.81 17.63
CA LEU A 505 7.28 -19.82 18.37
C LEU A 505 8.78 -20.13 18.30
N TYR A 506 9.57 -19.18 17.82
CA TYR A 506 11.02 -19.28 17.69
C TYR A 506 11.72 -18.11 18.38
N ARG A 507 12.98 -18.36 18.77
CA ARG A 507 13.95 -17.36 19.22
C ARG A 507 15.14 -17.34 18.27
N SER A 508 15.49 -16.16 17.78
CA SER A 508 16.77 -15.88 17.14
C SER A 508 17.73 -15.27 18.16
N ILE A 509 18.95 -15.76 18.20
CA ILE A 509 20.07 -15.17 18.93
C ILE A 509 21.09 -14.74 17.88
N ILE A 510 21.28 -13.43 17.75
CA ILE A 510 22.22 -12.84 16.80
C ILE A 510 23.40 -12.29 17.59
N ASP A 511 24.60 -12.72 17.25
CA ASP A 511 25.84 -12.19 17.81
C ASP A 511 26.35 -11.05 16.92
N LEU A 512 26.40 -9.83 17.47
CA LEU A 512 26.78 -8.63 16.73
C LEU A 512 28.28 -8.58 16.37
N ASN A 513 29.13 -9.27 17.14
CA ASN A 513 30.57 -9.33 16.89
C ASN A 513 30.89 -10.34 15.79
N THR A 514 30.37 -11.56 15.92
CA THR A 514 30.65 -12.63 14.95
C THR A 514 29.74 -12.56 13.71
N LYS A 515 28.67 -11.76 13.77
CA LYS A 515 27.64 -11.64 12.71
C LYS A 515 27.02 -12.99 12.37
N THR A 516 26.81 -13.82 13.38
CA THR A 516 26.16 -15.13 13.26
C THR A 516 24.77 -15.09 13.86
N VAL A 517 23.88 -15.95 13.39
CA VAL A 517 22.54 -16.12 13.93
C VAL A 517 22.27 -17.60 14.21
N LYS A 518 21.62 -17.87 15.34
CA LYS A 518 21.07 -19.18 15.68
C LYS A 518 19.58 -19.05 15.91
N HIS A 519 18.80 -19.92 15.26
CA HIS A 519 17.36 -20.03 15.46
C HIS A 519 17.05 -21.24 16.35
N GLN A 520 16.15 -21.07 17.32
CA GLN A 520 15.70 -22.11 18.25
C GLN A 520 14.17 -22.10 18.33
N GLN A 521 13.54 -23.22 18.06
CA GLN A 521 12.12 -23.43 18.37
C GLN A 521 11.94 -23.49 19.89
N LEU A 522 10.95 -22.76 20.42
CA LEU A 522 10.69 -22.71 21.85
C LEU A 522 9.55 -23.65 22.29
N ASP A 523 8.65 -24.01 21.39
CA ASP A 523 7.43 -24.76 21.71
C ASP A 523 6.83 -25.41 20.44
N ASP A 524 6.01 -26.45 20.62
CA ASP A 524 5.40 -27.24 19.52
C ASP A 524 3.94 -26.84 19.20
N HIS A 525 3.34 -25.92 19.96
CA HIS A 525 1.96 -25.52 19.68
C HIS A 525 1.88 -24.67 18.41
N PRO A 526 0.87 -24.92 17.55
CA PRO A 526 0.57 -24.02 16.44
C PRO A 526 0.08 -22.67 16.99
N VAL A 527 0.80 -21.60 16.70
CA VAL A 527 0.56 -20.28 17.29
C VAL A 527 0.69 -19.17 16.28
N GLU A 528 0.01 -18.05 16.51
CA GLU A 528 0.20 -16.78 15.80
C GLU A 528 -0.38 -15.61 16.62
N PHE A 529 -0.13 -14.36 16.25
CA PHE A 529 -0.51 -13.13 16.96
C PHE A 529 0.13 -13.01 18.35
N PRO A 530 1.47 -13.05 18.44
CA PRO A 530 2.16 -12.95 19.72
C PRO A 530 2.01 -11.55 20.33
N ARG A 531 1.83 -11.50 21.64
CA ARG A 531 1.73 -10.24 22.40
C ARG A 531 2.53 -10.30 23.68
N ILE A 532 3.04 -9.14 24.07
CA ILE A 532 3.74 -8.93 25.32
C ILE A 532 3.02 -7.83 26.12
N ASN A 533 3.53 -7.52 27.32
CA ASN A 533 3.25 -6.22 27.91
C ASN A 533 3.99 -5.15 27.07
N ASP A 534 3.25 -4.26 26.41
CA ASP A 534 3.81 -3.27 25.48
C ASP A 534 4.82 -2.31 26.15
N GLU A 535 4.77 -2.14 27.49
CA GLU A 535 5.79 -1.41 28.27
C GLU A 535 7.19 -2.08 28.23
N LYS A 536 7.26 -3.34 27.79
CA LYS A 536 8.50 -4.09 27.57
C LYS A 536 8.97 -4.07 26.13
N THR A 537 8.29 -3.36 25.23
CA THR A 537 8.79 -3.15 23.85
C THR A 537 10.24 -2.65 23.91
N SER A 538 11.13 -3.24 23.10
CA SER A 538 12.56 -2.92 23.06
C SER A 538 13.38 -3.29 24.31
N ASN A 539 12.76 -3.91 25.31
CA ASN A 539 13.39 -4.31 26.56
C ASN A 539 13.19 -5.82 26.81
N PRO A 540 14.01 -6.45 27.68
CA PRO A 540 13.78 -7.84 28.06
C PRO A 540 12.37 -8.05 28.62
N ASN A 541 11.62 -8.97 28.03
CA ASN A 541 10.34 -9.46 28.53
C ASN A 541 10.47 -10.93 28.99
N ARG A 542 9.65 -11.30 29.96
CA ARG A 542 9.54 -12.67 30.48
C ARG A 542 8.31 -13.39 29.93
N TYR A 543 7.23 -12.69 29.64
CA TYR A 543 5.97 -13.31 29.27
C TYR A 543 5.58 -13.00 27.83
N ILE A 544 4.98 -14.00 27.17
CA ILE A 544 4.34 -13.85 25.85
C ILE A 544 2.96 -14.52 25.91
N TYR A 545 1.94 -13.83 25.39
CA TYR A 545 0.57 -14.32 25.26
C TYR A 545 0.27 -14.57 23.78
N ILE A 546 -0.15 -15.79 23.43
CA ILE A 546 -0.33 -16.16 22.02
C ILE A 546 -1.54 -17.09 21.83
N PRO A 547 -2.46 -16.78 20.92
CA PRO A 547 -3.50 -17.71 20.47
C PRO A 547 -2.94 -19.04 19.96
N THR A 548 -3.65 -20.11 20.29
CA THR A 548 -3.43 -21.47 19.79
C THR A 548 -4.77 -22.18 19.56
N ARG A 549 -4.69 -23.37 18.98
CA ARG A 549 -5.84 -24.25 18.77
C ARG A 549 -5.62 -25.57 19.50
N THR A 550 -6.61 -25.96 20.31
CA THR A 550 -6.68 -27.29 20.94
C THR A 550 -7.62 -28.21 20.17
N THR A 551 -8.55 -27.64 19.39
CA THR A 551 -9.50 -28.38 18.55
C THR A 551 -9.85 -27.59 17.29
N GLY A 552 -10.20 -28.28 16.20
CA GLY A 552 -10.60 -27.65 14.95
C GLY A 552 -9.48 -26.91 14.23
N GLU A 553 -9.84 -26.08 13.25
CA GLU A 553 -8.89 -25.33 12.42
C GLU A 553 -8.53 -23.95 13.00
N GLN A 554 -9.47 -23.33 13.72
CA GLN A 554 -9.40 -21.96 14.25
C GLN A 554 -8.85 -21.94 15.68
N PHE A 555 -8.23 -20.83 16.07
CA PHE A 555 -7.79 -20.65 17.45
C PHE A 555 -8.98 -20.62 18.40
N ASN A 556 -8.86 -21.34 19.51
CA ASN A 556 -9.90 -21.46 20.54
C ASN A 556 -9.32 -21.39 21.96
N ALA A 557 -8.01 -21.20 22.09
CA ALA A 557 -7.32 -21.14 23.37
C ALA A 557 -6.15 -20.14 23.33
N LEU A 558 -5.75 -19.61 24.48
CA LEU A 558 -4.56 -18.77 24.62
C LEU A 558 -3.47 -19.50 25.40
N LEU A 559 -2.22 -19.28 25.03
CA LEU A 559 -1.04 -19.68 25.77
C LEU A 559 -0.42 -18.46 26.46
N LYS A 560 0.10 -18.66 27.67
CA LYS A 560 1.01 -17.75 28.37
C LYS A 560 2.33 -18.46 28.56
N TYR A 561 3.36 -18.00 27.87
CA TYR A 561 4.74 -18.46 28.04
C TYR A 561 5.42 -17.69 29.15
N ASP A 562 6.16 -18.40 30.01
CA ASP A 562 7.13 -17.82 30.95
C ASP A 562 8.53 -18.21 30.48
N LEU A 563 9.19 -17.30 29.79
CA LEU A 563 10.48 -17.51 29.14
C LEU A 563 11.62 -17.74 30.14
N LYS A 564 11.46 -17.29 31.39
CA LYS A 564 12.45 -17.49 32.45
C LYS A 564 12.32 -18.87 33.06
N LYS A 565 11.10 -19.31 33.34
CA LYS A 565 10.82 -20.65 33.91
C LYS A 565 10.76 -21.74 32.85
N GLN A 566 10.65 -21.38 31.57
CA GLN A 566 10.42 -22.28 30.45
C GLN A 566 9.14 -23.13 30.65
N THR A 567 8.07 -22.47 31.08
CA THR A 567 6.77 -23.10 31.32
C THR A 567 5.69 -22.40 30.52
N THR A 568 4.65 -23.15 30.14
CA THR A 568 3.51 -22.63 29.39
C THR A 568 2.21 -22.92 30.14
N LEU A 569 1.34 -21.93 30.26
CA LEU A 569 -0.02 -22.09 30.76
C LEU A 569 -1.02 -21.95 29.61
N LEU A 570 -2.11 -22.71 29.66
CA LEU A 570 -3.17 -22.72 28.66
C LEU A 570 -4.48 -22.23 29.27
N HIS A 571 -5.17 -21.33 28.58
CA HIS A 571 -6.57 -21.01 28.83
C HIS A 571 -7.40 -21.44 27.62
N ASP A 572 -8.21 -22.50 27.78
CA ASP A 572 -9.08 -23.03 26.72
C ASP A 572 -10.50 -22.49 26.85
N PHE A 573 -11.00 -21.78 25.83
CA PHE A 573 -12.37 -21.25 25.80
C PHE A 573 -13.43 -22.30 25.39
N GLY A 574 -12.99 -23.50 25.06
CA GLY A 574 -13.79 -24.65 24.65
C GLY A 574 -13.97 -24.76 23.13
N LYS A 575 -14.34 -25.95 22.67
CA LYS A 575 -14.47 -26.30 21.23
C LYS A 575 -15.44 -25.44 20.41
N ASN A 576 -16.37 -24.74 21.09
CA ASN A 576 -17.36 -23.89 20.46
C ASN A 576 -16.88 -22.43 20.32
N ALA A 577 -15.77 -22.09 20.96
CA ALA A 577 -15.18 -20.76 20.88
C ALA A 577 -14.29 -20.63 19.64
N GLU A 578 -14.21 -19.43 19.11
CA GLU A 578 -13.14 -18.99 18.22
C GLU A 578 -12.60 -17.65 18.73
N ILE A 579 -11.28 -17.48 18.69
CA ILE A 579 -10.59 -16.28 19.17
C ILE A 579 -9.62 -15.74 18.12
N GLY A 580 -9.20 -14.48 18.30
CA GLY A 580 -8.14 -13.84 17.54
C GLY A 580 -7.03 -13.31 18.44
N GLU A 581 -6.35 -12.25 18.00
CA GLU A 581 -5.32 -11.57 18.78
C GLU A 581 -5.85 -11.09 20.16
N ALA A 582 -5.03 -11.31 21.18
CA ALA A 582 -5.25 -10.77 22.53
C ALA A 582 -4.48 -9.46 22.73
N VAL A 583 -4.73 -8.72 23.81
CA VAL A 583 -3.92 -7.54 24.18
C VAL A 583 -3.68 -7.58 25.67
N PHE A 584 -2.44 -7.33 26.09
CA PHE A 584 -2.14 -7.17 27.51
C PHE A 584 -2.48 -5.76 27.98
N ILE A 585 -3.13 -5.66 29.13
CA ILE A 585 -3.50 -4.40 29.78
C ILE A 585 -2.82 -4.35 31.15
N PRO A 586 -1.81 -3.49 31.36
CA PRO A 586 -1.12 -3.39 32.65
C PRO A 586 -2.03 -2.77 33.72
N ASN A 587 -1.89 -3.20 34.97
CA ASN A 587 -2.43 -2.48 36.11
C ASN A 587 -1.61 -1.21 36.38
N SER A 588 -2.26 -0.10 36.74
CA SER A 588 -1.62 1.22 36.85
C SER A 588 -0.58 1.39 37.96
N SER A 589 -0.41 0.40 38.84
CA SER A 589 0.33 0.56 40.11
C SER A 589 1.34 -0.55 40.40
N THR A 590 1.71 -1.36 39.41
CA THR A 590 2.54 -2.55 39.62
C THR A 590 3.88 -2.51 38.91
N THR A 591 4.84 -3.25 39.46
CA THR A 591 6.18 -3.46 38.88
C THR A 591 6.35 -4.86 38.28
N ASN A 592 5.40 -5.77 38.52
CA ASN A 592 5.43 -7.11 37.96
C ASN A 592 4.95 -7.08 36.50
N GLU A 593 5.72 -7.70 35.61
CA GLU A 593 5.46 -7.64 34.16
C GLU A 593 4.08 -8.19 33.75
N ASP A 594 3.60 -9.24 34.41
CA ASP A 594 2.32 -9.90 34.16
C ASP A 594 1.20 -9.52 35.13
N ASP A 595 1.36 -8.45 35.90
CA ASP A 595 0.30 -7.94 36.76
C ASP A 595 -0.63 -7.02 35.95
N GLY A 596 -1.75 -7.59 35.54
CA GLY A 596 -2.70 -6.98 34.63
C GLY A 596 -3.66 -7.99 34.04
N HIS A 597 -4.22 -7.63 32.89
CA HIS A 597 -5.27 -8.38 32.22
C HIS A 597 -4.87 -8.75 30.79
N VAL A 598 -5.42 -9.86 30.30
CA VAL A 598 -5.35 -10.22 28.87
C VAL A 598 -6.74 -10.11 28.29
N ALA A 599 -6.89 -9.21 27.32
CA ALA A 599 -8.16 -8.79 26.74
C ALA A 599 -8.31 -9.28 25.30
N LEU A 600 -9.49 -9.79 24.93
CA LEU A 600 -9.78 -10.25 23.58
C LEU A 600 -11.27 -10.39 23.30
N PHE A 601 -11.62 -10.51 22.02
CA PHE A 601 -12.93 -10.99 21.60
C PHE A 601 -12.97 -12.52 21.54
N VAL A 602 -14.06 -13.10 22.03
CA VAL A 602 -14.35 -14.55 21.96
C VAL A 602 -15.68 -14.75 21.26
N TYR A 603 -15.67 -15.41 20.11
CA TYR A 603 -16.88 -15.77 19.36
C TYR A 603 -17.41 -17.14 19.79
N ASP A 604 -18.70 -17.24 20.12
CA ASP A 604 -19.40 -18.48 20.41
C ASP A 604 -20.18 -18.95 19.18
N LYS A 605 -19.75 -20.07 18.58
CA LYS A 605 -20.38 -20.68 17.40
C LYS A 605 -21.84 -21.10 17.62
N VAL A 606 -22.21 -21.51 18.82
CA VAL A 606 -23.56 -22.02 19.13
C VAL A 606 -24.52 -20.85 19.24
N LYS A 607 -24.10 -19.79 19.93
CA LYS A 607 -24.93 -18.58 20.09
C LYS A 607 -24.86 -17.66 18.88
N ASN A 608 -23.88 -17.86 18.00
CA ASN A 608 -23.55 -16.95 16.90
C ASN A 608 -23.40 -15.49 17.39
N ASN A 609 -22.70 -15.33 18.51
CA ASN A 609 -22.49 -14.04 19.16
C ASN A 609 -21.08 -13.96 19.75
N SER A 610 -20.62 -12.75 20.10
CA SER A 610 -19.30 -12.54 20.69
C SER A 610 -19.37 -11.94 22.08
N ASP A 611 -18.39 -12.27 22.91
CA ASP A 611 -18.11 -11.61 24.19
C ASP A 611 -16.76 -10.88 24.08
N PHE A 612 -16.59 -9.76 24.78
CA PHE A 612 -15.27 -9.23 25.11
C PHE A 612 -14.86 -9.77 26.48
N VAL A 613 -13.67 -10.33 26.58
CA VAL A 613 -13.23 -11.13 27.73
C VAL A 613 -11.95 -10.57 28.32
N LEU A 614 -11.91 -10.50 29.66
CA LEU A 614 -10.70 -10.19 30.43
C LEU A 614 -10.26 -11.40 31.25
N LEU A 615 -9.04 -11.88 30.99
CA LEU A 615 -8.36 -12.87 31.83
C LEU A 615 -7.46 -12.16 32.84
N ASN A 616 -7.33 -12.72 34.04
CA ASN A 616 -6.26 -12.34 34.96
C ASN A 616 -4.95 -12.99 34.47
N ALA A 617 -3.95 -12.18 34.17
CA ALA A 617 -2.68 -12.68 33.63
C ALA A 617 -1.94 -13.59 34.64
N GLN A 618 -2.06 -13.36 35.95
CA GLN A 618 -1.41 -14.19 36.98
C GLN A 618 -2.19 -15.47 37.30
N ALA A 619 -3.51 -15.44 37.15
CA ALA A 619 -4.42 -16.59 37.32
C ALA A 619 -4.93 -17.11 35.96
N PHE A 620 -4.00 -17.29 35.01
CA PHE A 620 -4.31 -17.43 33.59
C PHE A 620 -5.19 -18.64 33.22
N ASN A 621 -5.07 -19.74 33.96
CA ASN A 621 -5.82 -20.98 33.74
C ASN A 621 -7.19 -20.98 34.43
N GLU A 622 -7.52 -19.96 35.23
CA GLU A 622 -8.83 -19.82 35.86
C GLU A 622 -9.87 -19.30 34.88
N LYS A 623 -11.14 -19.26 35.29
CA LYS A 623 -12.21 -18.66 34.47
C LYS A 623 -11.93 -17.18 34.24
N PRO A 624 -12.41 -16.61 33.11
CA PRO A 624 -12.28 -15.18 32.88
C PRO A 624 -12.88 -14.37 34.03
N PHE A 625 -12.18 -13.32 34.44
CA PHE A 625 -12.59 -12.43 35.51
C PHE A 625 -13.82 -11.60 35.11
N ALA A 626 -13.90 -11.20 33.84
CA ALA A 626 -15.05 -10.51 33.28
C ALA A 626 -15.36 -10.96 31.85
N ARG A 627 -16.66 -11.00 31.52
CA ARG A 627 -17.17 -11.17 30.15
C ARG A 627 -18.24 -10.12 29.86
N VAL A 628 -17.92 -9.21 28.95
CA VAL A 628 -18.84 -8.19 28.44
C VAL A 628 -19.61 -8.77 27.25
N LYS A 629 -20.93 -8.89 27.37
CA LYS A 629 -21.79 -9.47 26.33
C LYS A 629 -22.01 -8.46 25.22
N LEU A 630 -21.62 -8.80 23.99
CA LEU A 630 -21.76 -7.90 22.86
C LEU A 630 -23.15 -8.03 22.21
N PRO A 631 -23.67 -6.96 21.60
CA PRO A 631 -24.97 -6.97 20.93
C PRO A 631 -24.97 -7.79 19.63
N ARG A 632 -23.79 -8.26 19.20
CA ARG A 632 -23.59 -8.94 17.92
C ARG A 632 -22.32 -9.80 17.91
N ARG A 633 -22.25 -10.68 16.92
CA ARG A 633 -21.00 -11.31 16.47
C ARG A 633 -20.00 -10.26 16.01
N VAL A 634 -18.76 -10.43 16.44
CA VAL A 634 -17.60 -9.65 16.04
C VAL A 634 -16.74 -10.55 15.13
N PRO A 635 -16.66 -10.27 13.80
CA PRO A 635 -15.95 -11.14 12.86
C PRO A 635 -14.49 -11.32 13.22
N HIS A 636 -13.86 -12.38 12.71
CA HIS A 636 -12.40 -12.49 12.76
C HIS A 636 -11.75 -11.23 12.19
N GLY A 637 -10.84 -10.65 12.96
CA GLY A 637 -10.07 -9.48 12.57
C GLY A 637 -8.59 -9.77 12.54
N LEU A 638 -7.80 -8.70 12.58
CA LEU A 638 -6.34 -8.77 12.64
C LEU A 638 -5.89 -8.19 13.96
N HIS A 639 -5.39 -6.94 13.98
CA HIS A 639 -4.72 -6.40 15.15
C HIS A 639 -5.57 -5.41 15.95
N GLY A 640 -5.31 -5.37 17.25
CA GLY A 640 -5.90 -4.45 18.20
C GLY A 640 -4.90 -3.87 19.19
N SER A 641 -5.34 -2.80 19.84
CA SER A 641 -4.59 -2.07 20.85
C SER A 641 -5.46 -1.73 22.03
N TRP A 642 -4.84 -1.70 23.21
CA TRP A 642 -5.40 -1.05 24.39
C TRP A 642 -4.92 0.39 24.43
N ILE A 643 -5.86 1.31 24.59
CA ILE A 643 -5.61 2.75 24.58
C ILE A 643 -5.99 3.29 25.96
N PRO A 644 -5.02 3.46 26.88
CA PRO A 644 -5.31 3.86 28.24
C PRO A 644 -5.74 5.33 28.34
N GLY A 645 -6.53 5.63 29.38
CA GLY A 645 -6.93 6.98 29.76
C GLY A 645 -8.21 7.48 29.10
N GLN A 646 -8.52 8.75 29.35
CA GLN A 646 -9.72 9.39 28.80
C GLN A 646 -9.60 9.56 27.27
N TRP A 647 -10.75 9.49 26.60
CA TRP A 647 -10.88 9.49 25.16
C TRP A 647 -11.72 10.64 24.61
#